data_AF-A0A9P6RW65-F1
#
_entry.id   AF-A0A9P6RW65-F1
#
_cell.length_a   1.000
_cell.length_b   1.000
_cell.length_c   1.000
_cell.angle_alpha   90.00
_cell.angle_beta   90.00
_cell.angle_gamma   90.00
#
_symmetry.space_group_name_H-M   'P 1'
#
loop_
_entity.id
_entity.type
_entity.pdbx_description
1 polymer ?
#
loop_
_entity_poly.entity_id
_entity_poly.type
_entity_poly.pdbx_seq_one_letter_code
_entity_poly.pdbx_strand_id
1 'polypeptide(L)'
;GGHGSLDLKSSFQVTDQAAFAEFSGYMLNAETFVWHLSGKLNVKALGHTVKDLDLEKDITVNAFHGLSGIKIEKFSLPGDEPNGKGILVNIDTTVNNPSAIQMYMGSLTLAISYKDTLMGYVTSSNMTMTRGAQTMSMKGFLIPQSTPEGLAVTSEMMSRYIGNVVTETIATGFEVKPDGVNSVEWLSTAVKQLKLTVPLVSPTPLQLIKGLNLGALGLTFTPPTAYNPATTSTGVIANYSLPDGFGFNIAFTQVANSFTITRGGVAIASLNSTYNPASSNMAAGTLTFDLLQTPLVVDQAAQLAFQEFNRDLTVGADLPFNVIGQASVFANTSIGSVNLVNIPFNASTALSGLQSLANPAPAISALQVVSGTASELTMAITVIIINPSSISLNAGDIVLNLVYNGVTLGTVTMPNLAIVPGANTIQATSSINPAATPQGMELLTLYTSGAGASVSIAGTPTSTAVDSLNLAFGALNIATQMPGLQTKLLAGASLVVLDTTLANGLAQTVVTVNNPFVPPMTILSIDTQITYNGVSLGTVVSTFASPPVIPSVGSGTITAGLAMNTDPHDLVTLIRAQAVKNGLSTAAFDGLLSLQAGGNPSPDLFVDFNVADFVTMAMAGLAVDIAMTTTVKVGDYQVTMPYTQTGVPTGTDQTILKLIPVVGTPIAQLLVNGSVLAFDSITINNPTETSFTTDIKGAITKTGPLDAEILFPNPVTVSYNGKALGTMMMPTVKAIANQGAALDLKNVPFTIADSAAFADFTSFALNNE
;
A
#
# COMPACT_ATOMS: atom_id res chain seq x y z
N GLY A 1 95.94 20.29 -37.74
CA GLY A 1 94.67 20.24 -36.99
C GLY A 1 94.86 19.49 -35.69
N GLY A 2 95.35 20.16 -34.66
CA GLY A 2 95.33 19.65 -33.30
C GLY A 2 94.05 20.09 -32.59
N HIS A 3 93.69 19.41 -31.51
CA HIS A 3 92.69 19.86 -30.54
C HIS A 3 93.36 19.97 -29.17
N GLY A 4 92.77 20.76 -28.29
CA GLY A 4 93.19 20.89 -26.90
C GLY A 4 91.95 21.11 -26.02
N SER A 5 92.02 20.67 -24.77
CA SER A 5 90.99 20.94 -23.77
C SER A 5 91.32 22.23 -23.02
N LEU A 6 90.35 23.12 -22.90
CA LEU A 6 90.45 24.31 -22.05
C LEU A 6 89.71 24.02 -20.75
N ASP A 7 90.46 23.87 -19.66
CA ASP A 7 89.94 23.82 -18.29
C ASP A 7 90.53 25.01 -17.54
N LEU A 8 89.71 26.02 -17.30
CA LEU A 8 90.13 27.32 -16.78
C LEU A 8 89.19 27.75 -15.66
N LYS A 9 89.75 28.04 -14.49
CA LYS A 9 89.05 28.77 -13.43
C LYS A 9 89.47 30.23 -13.51
N SER A 10 88.54 31.10 -13.89
CA SER A 10 88.76 32.55 -14.00
C SER A 10 87.62 33.31 -13.33
N SER A 11 87.90 34.56 -12.94
CA SER A 11 86.90 35.51 -12.47
C SER A 11 86.34 36.32 -13.64
N PHE A 12 85.02 36.37 -13.77
CA PHE A 12 84.35 37.25 -14.73
C PHE A 12 83.95 38.54 -14.03
N GLN A 13 84.47 39.68 -14.47
CA GLN A 13 84.14 40.99 -13.90
C GLN A 13 83.10 41.69 -14.79
N VAL A 14 81.93 41.98 -14.22
CA VAL A 14 80.88 42.75 -14.91
C VAL A 14 81.23 44.24 -14.82
N THR A 15 81.55 44.85 -15.95
CA THR A 15 81.92 46.29 -16.03
C THR A 15 80.72 47.20 -16.30
N ASP A 16 79.67 46.68 -16.95
CA ASP A 16 78.40 47.35 -17.18
C ASP A 16 77.26 46.41 -16.75
N GLN A 17 76.63 46.75 -15.63
CA GLN A 17 75.57 45.95 -15.03
C GLN A 17 74.27 45.97 -15.86
N ALA A 18 73.95 47.07 -16.53
CA ALA A 18 72.73 47.20 -17.32
C ALA A 18 72.84 46.40 -18.62
N ALA A 19 73.95 46.54 -19.34
CA ALA A 19 74.22 45.78 -20.55
C ALA A 19 74.27 44.27 -20.25
N PHE A 20 74.87 43.87 -19.12
CA PHE A 20 74.93 42.47 -18.74
C PHE A 20 73.55 41.90 -18.35
N ALA A 21 72.68 42.71 -17.73
CA ALA A 21 71.30 42.32 -17.44
C ALA A 21 70.47 42.13 -18.72
N GLU A 22 70.61 43.03 -19.69
CA GLU A 22 69.96 42.91 -21.01
C GLU A 22 70.44 41.67 -21.76
N PHE A 23 71.77 41.47 -21.82
CA PHE A 23 72.36 40.26 -22.40
C PHE A 23 71.85 38.99 -21.71
N SER A 24 71.81 38.98 -20.38
CA SER A 24 71.31 37.84 -19.62
C SER A 24 69.84 37.55 -19.90
N GLY A 25 69.01 38.58 -20.02
CA GLY A 25 67.59 38.44 -20.39
C GLY A 25 67.38 37.93 -21.82
N TYR A 26 68.17 38.43 -22.77
CA TYR A 26 68.22 37.92 -24.14
C TYR A 26 68.64 36.44 -24.17
N MET A 27 69.73 36.10 -23.46
CA MET A 27 70.26 34.74 -23.36
C MET A 27 69.25 33.75 -22.78
N LEU A 28 68.36 34.17 -21.88
CA LEU A 28 67.34 33.30 -21.30
C LEU A 28 66.28 32.84 -22.33
N ASN A 29 66.04 33.62 -23.38
CA ASN A 29 64.94 33.41 -24.32
C ASN A 29 65.40 33.07 -25.76
N ALA A 30 66.58 33.53 -26.18
CA ALA A 30 67.11 33.27 -27.52
C ALA A 30 67.47 31.79 -27.74
N GLU A 31 67.55 31.35 -29.00
CA GLU A 31 68.05 30.01 -29.37
C GLU A 31 69.58 29.92 -29.25
N THR A 32 70.28 30.94 -29.75
CA THR A 32 71.74 31.05 -29.71
C THR A 32 72.15 32.52 -29.54
N PHE A 33 73.37 32.76 -29.09
CA PHE A 33 74.02 34.07 -29.16
C PHE A 33 75.50 33.90 -29.58
N VAL A 34 76.14 34.99 -30.00
CA VAL A 34 77.56 35.00 -30.36
C VAL A 34 78.35 35.76 -29.30
N TRP A 35 79.38 35.13 -28.75
CA TRP A 35 80.42 35.81 -27.98
C TRP A 35 81.57 36.20 -28.89
N HIS A 36 81.83 37.49 -28.96
CA HIS A 36 83.02 38.03 -29.58
C HIS A 36 84.12 38.13 -28.52
N LEU A 37 85.15 37.30 -28.64
CA LEU A 37 86.29 37.25 -27.74
C LEU A 37 87.48 37.96 -28.40
N SER A 38 87.82 39.13 -27.84
CA SER A 38 88.99 39.90 -28.24
C SER A 38 90.04 39.94 -27.12
N GLY A 39 91.32 39.97 -27.47
CA GLY A 39 92.39 40.07 -26.48
C GLY A 39 93.78 39.81 -27.03
N LYS A 40 94.74 39.59 -26.13
CA LYS A 40 96.11 39.24 -26.47
C LYS A 40 96.44 37.83 -25.97
N LEU A 41 97.12 37.03 -26.78
CA LEU A 41 97.58 35.71 -26.40
C LEU A 41 99.05 35.48 -26.75
N ASN A 42 99.67 34.57 -26.01
CA ASN A 42 101.04 34.11 -26.25
C ASN A 42 100.99 32.64 -26.69
N VAL A 43 101.56 32.30 -27.83
CA VAL A 43 101.61 30.93 -28.35
C VAL A 43 103.03 30.38 -28.20
N LYS A 44 103.16 29.18 -27.63
CA LYS A 44 104.42 28.44 -27.58
C LYS A 44 104.41 27.29 -28.59
N ALA A 45 105.30 27.32 -29.57
CA ALA A 45 105.44 26.29 -30.60
C ALA A 45 106.90 26.14 -31.03
N LEU A 46 107.33 24.92 -31.37
CA LEU A 46 108.69 24.61 -31.88
C LEU A 46 109.83 25.18 -31.01
N GLY A 47 109.66 25.21 -29.68
CA GLY A 47 110.66 25.75 -28.75
C GLY A 47 110.66 27.28 -28.57
N HIS A 48 109.83 28.02 -29.32
CA HIS A 48 109.72 29.48 -29.25
C HIS A 48 108.36 29.94 -28.70
N THR A 49 108.33 31.09 -28.03
CA THR A 49 107.09 31.77 -27.60
C THR A 49 106.90 33.05 -28.40
N VAL A 50 105.83 33.11 -29.17
CA VAL A 50 105.37 34.32 -29.85
C VAL A 50 104.41 35.04 -28.92
N LYS A 51 104.71 36.30 -28.58
CA LYS A 51 103.93 37.09 -27.61
C LYS A 51 103.02 38.09 -28.31
N ASP A 52 101.98 38.54 -27.59
CA ASP A 52 101.09 39.65 -27.94
C ASP A 52 100.32 39.50 -29.25
N LEU A 53 99.99 38.26 -29.62
CA LEU A 53 99.14 37.98 -30.77
C LEU A 53 97.70 38.39 -30.47
N ASP A 54 97.04 39.00 -31.45
CA ASP A 54 95.62 39.32 -31.37
C ASP A 54 94.79 38.04 -31.35
N LEU A 55 93.98 37.90 -30.30
CA LEU A 55 92.87 36.96 -30.24
C LEU A 55 91.64 37.71 -30.74
N GLU A 56 91.05 37.23 -31.82
CA GLU A 56 89.75 37.68 -32.32
C GLU A 56 88.96 36.45 -32.73
N LYS A 57 87.95 36.07 -31.93
CA LYS A 57 87.16 34.85 -32.15
C LYS A 57 85.70 35.05 -31.80
N ASP A 58 84.84 34.69 -32.73
CA ASP A 58 83.41 34.51 -32.49
C ASP A 58 83.14 33.07 -32.05
N ILE A 59 82.43 32.91 -30.94
CA ILE A 59 81.92 31.63 -30.47
C ILE A 59 80.40 31.72 -30.44
N THR A 60 79.74 30.89 -31.27
CA THR A 60 78.30 30.69 -31.18
C THR A 60 77.99 29.74 -30.02
N VAL A 61 77.15 30.17 -29.09
CA VAL A 61 76.75 29.39 -27.92
C VAL A 61 75.24 29.19 -27.97
N ASN A 62 74.77 27.97 -27.70
CA ASN A 62 73.35 27.73 -27.45
C ASN A 62 72.90 28.53 -26.24
N ALA A 63 71.86 29.32 -26.40
CA ALA A 63 71.22 30.06 -25.32
C ALA A 63 70.23 29.14 -24.58
N PHE A 64 69.45 29.66 -23.62
CA PHE A 64 68.53 28.82 -22.82
C PHE A 64 67.22 28.51 -23.55
N HIS A 65 66.91 29.24 -24.65
CA HIS A 65 65.73 29.06 -25.49
C HIS A 65 64.41 28.94 -24.71
N GLY A 66 64.23 29.78 -23.69
CA GLY A 66 63.03 29.80 -22.85
C GLY A 66 62.82 28.53 -22.02
N LEU A 67 63.82 27.64 -21.95
CA LEU A 67 63.74 26.27 -21.43
C LEU A 67 62.71 25.41 -22.18
N SER A 68 63.18 24.37 -22.85
CA SER A 68 62.32 23.50 -23.68
C SER A 68 61.88 22.23 -22.92
N GLY A 69 60.90 21.51 -23.48
CA GLY A 69 60.51 20.19 -22.97
C GLY A 69 59.88 20.22 -21.57
N ILE A 70 59.18 21.30 -21.24
CA ILE A 70 58.57 21.49 -19.93
C ILE A 70 57.48 20.45 -19.71
N LYS A 71 57.63 19.65 -18.65
CA LYS A 71 56.67 18.63 -18.26
C LYS A 71 56.46 18.66 -16.75
N ILE A 72 55.21 18.74 -16.31
CA ILE A 72 54.85 18.57 -14.91
C ILE A 72 54.93 17.08 -14.58
N GLU A 73 55.82 16.69 -13.67
CA GLU A 73 55.94 15.32 -13.17
C GLU A 73 55.06 15.10 -11.93
N LYS A 74 54.91 16.13 -11.10
CA LYS A 74 54.08 16.10 -9.90
C LYS A 74 53.43 17.45 -9.67
N PHE A 75 52.15 17.44 -9.33
CA PHE A 75 51.41 18.62 -8.91
C PHE A 75 50.53 18.27 -7.71
N SER A 76 50.59 19.08 -6.65
CA SER A 76 49.79 18.87 -5.44
C SER A 76 49.46 20.21 -4.78
N LEU A 77 48.30 20.23 -4.13
CA LEU A 77 47.76 21.36 -3.38
C LEU A 77 47.54 20.93 -1.93
N PRO A 78 48.61 20.77 -1.12
CA PRO A 78 48.57 19.96 0.10
C PRO A 78 47.72 20.53 1.24
N GLY A 79 47.33 21.80 1.19
CA GLY A 79 46.60 22.46 2.27
C GLY A 79 46.45 23.96 2.04
N ASP A 80 45.70 24.61 2.92
CA ASP A 80 45.66 26.06 2.98
C ASP A 80 46.98 26.62 3.56
N GLU A 81 47.40 27.77 3.05
CA GLU A 81 48.58 28.47 3.57
C GLU A 81 48.23 29.08 4.95
N PRO A 82 49.04 28.83 6.01
CA PRO A 82 48.67 29.18 7.39
C PRO A 82 48.42 30.66 7.68
N ASN A 83 48.93 31.58 6.85
CA ASN A 83 48.78 33.03 7.00
C ASN A 83 47.66 33.60 6.12
N GLY A 84 46.81 32.75 5.54
CA GLY A 84 45.70 33.18 4.69
C GLY A 84 46.15 33.66 3.30
N LYS A 85 47.35 33.28 2.85
CA LYS A 85 47.84 33.64 1.50
C LYS A 85 47.22 32.83 0.36
N GLY A 86 46.31 31.91 0.68
CA GLY A 86 45.58 31.07 -0.27
C GLY A 86 45.94 29.59 -0.11
N ILE A 87 46.17 28.86 -1.21
CA ILE A 87 46.40 27.40 -1.20
C ILE A 87 47.88 27.10 -1.46
N LEU A 88 48.50 26.22 -0.65
CA LEU A 88 49.87 25.76 -0.87
C LEU A 88 50.00 25.01 -2.20
N VAL A 89 51.14 25.15 -2.88
CA VAL A 89 51.46 24.46 -4.14
C VAL A 89 52.78 23.73 -3.99
N ASN A 90 52.83 22.45 -4.36
CA ASN A 90 54.09 21.79 -4.70
C ASN A 90 54.03 21.31 -6.14
N ILE A 91 55.06 21.64 -6.92
CA ILE A 91 55.17 21.24 -8.32
C ILE A 91 56.59 20.77 -8.61
N ASP A 92 56.70 19.59 -9.23
CA ASP A 92 57.95 19.09 -9.79
C ASP A 92 57.84 19.15 -11.31
N THR A 93 58.72 19.93 -11.93
CA THR A 93 58.70 20.19 -13.38
C THR A 93 60.02 19.77 -14.00
N THR A 94 59.99 18.90 -15.00
CA THR A 94 61.15 18.64 -15.85
C THR A 94 61.34 19.84 -16.78
N VAL A 95 62.55 20.42 -16.79
CA VAL A 95 62.97 21.48 -17.72
C VAL A 95 64.25 21.04 -18.43
N ASN A 96 64.42 21.43 -19.69
CA ASN A 96 65.64 21.16 -20.44
C ASN A 96 66.36 22.46 -20.80
N ASN A 97 67.61 22.57 -20.34
CA ASN A 97 68.51 23.66 -20.70
C ASN A 97 69.43 23.23 -21.88
N PRO A 98 69.24 23.79 -23.09
CA PRO A 98 70.06 23.46 -24.24
C PRO A 98 71.44 24.15 -24.25
N SER A 99 71.68 25.10 -23.35
CA SER A 99 72.93 25.85 -23.26
C SER A 99 74.08 25.03 -22.69
N ALA A 100 75.30 25.36 -23.13
CA ALA A 100 76.52 24.90 -22.45
C ALA A 100 76.78 25.65 -21.13
N ILE A 101 76.03 26.72 -20.86
CA ILE A 101 76.14 27.52 -19.64
C ILE A 101 75.40 26.84 -18.50
N GLN A 102 76.13 26.66 -17.39
CA GLN A 102 75.59 26.23 -16.10
C GLN A 102 75.61 27.42 -15.14
N MET A 103 74.51 27.66 -14.42
CA MET A 103 74.36 28.82 -13.56
C MET A 103 73.79 28.42 -12.20
N TYR A 104 74.47 28.80 -11.12
CA TYR A 104 73.92 28.69 -9.78
C TYR A 104 72.97 29.86 -9.52
N MET A 105 71.70 29.56 -9.25
CA MET A 105 70.63 30.54 -9.06
C MET A 105 70.23 30.68 -7.58
N GLY A 106 70.64 29.76 -6.71
CA GLY A 106 70.21 29.76 -5.31
C GLY A 106 68.69 29.59 -5.21
N SER A 107 67.96 30.63 -4.82
CA SER A 107 66.50 30.64 -4.84
C SER A 107 65.97 31.28 -6.12
N LEU A 108 65.13 30.57 -6.87
CA LEU A 108 64.42 31.10 -8.05
C LEU A 108 62.92 31.14 -7.76
N THR A 109 62.31 32.32 -7.80
CA THR A 109 60.85 32.49 -7.68
C THR A 109 60.25 32.79 -9.04
N LEU A 110 59.19 32.08 -9.39
CA LEU A 110 58.37 32.29 -10.58
C LEU A 110 56.96 32.73 -10.18
N ALA A 111 56.41 33.70 -10.92
CA ALA A 111 55.02 34.09 -10.86
C ALA A 111 54.21 33.25 -11.87
N ILE A 112 53.19 32.55 -11.41
CA ILE A 112 52.33 31.71 -12.24
C ILE A 112 51.09 32.53 -12.63
N SER A 113 50.79 32.62 -13.92
CA SER A 113 49.56 33.19 -14.45
C SER A 113 48.82 32.20 -15.35
N TYR A 114 47.50 32.35 -15.42
CA TYR A 114 46.68 31.74 -16.45
C TYR A 114 45.92 32.87 -17.15
N LYS A 115 46.04 32.94 -18.48
CA LYS A 115 45.71 34.15 -19.24
C LYS A 115 46.44 35.37 -18.61
N ASP A 116 45.74 36.47 -18.40
CA ASP A 116 46.29 37.70 -17.82
C ASP A 116 46.13 37.78 -16.29
N THR A 117 45.69 36.70 -15.63
CA THR A 117 45.46 36.67 -14.19
C THR A 117 46.61 35.98 -13.46
N LEU A 118 47.24 36.70 -12.52
CA LEU A 118 48.24 36.14 -11.60
C LEU A 118 47.57 35.15 -10.65
N MET A 119 47.97 33.88 -10.74
CA MET A 119 47.46 32.78 -9.93
C MET A 119 48.23 32.59 -8.63
N GLY A 120 49.53 32.88 -8.62
CA GLY A 120 50.36 32.69 -7.44
C GLY A 120 51.86 32.73 -7.71
N TYR A 121 52.64 32.27 -6.74
CA TYR A 121 54.10 32.24 -6.80
C TYR A 121 54.63 30.88 -6.38
N VAL A 122 55.66 30.40 -7.05
CA VAL A 122 56.40 29.19 -6.67
C VAL A 122 57.90 29.46 -6.63
N THR A 123 58.59 28.86 -5.68
CA THR A 123 60.00 29.06 -5.44
C THR A 123 60.72 27.72 -5.40
N SER A 124 61.80 27.62 -6.17
CA SER A 124 62.80 26.56 -6.03
C SER A 124 63.97 27.04 -5.18
N SER A 125 64.57 26.15 -4.38
CA SER A 125 65.70 26.47 -3.50
C SER A 125 66.94 25.66 -3.89
N ASN A 126 68.13 26.23 -3.69
CA ASN A 126 69.43 25.67 -4.08
C ASN A 126 69.50 25.23 -5.56
N MET A 127 68.84 25.98 -6.44
CA MET A 127 68.74 25.69 -7.87
C MET A 127 70.08 25.95 -8.56
N THR A 128 70.58 24.93 -9.25
CA THR A 128 71.61 25.09 -10.28
C THR A 128 70.98 24.75 -11.62
N MET A 129 71.02 25.67 -12.56
CA MET A 129 70.62 25.42 -13.93
C MET A 129 71.79 24.73 -14.63
N THR A 130 71.66 23.44 -14.91
CA THR A 130 72.67 22.57 -15.53
C THR A 130 72.32 22.32 -16.99
N ARG A 131 73.27 21.87 -17.81
CA ARG A 131 72.99 21.50 -19.20
C ARG A 131 72.17 20.20 -19.24
N GLY A 132 71.16 20.16 -20.10
CA GLY A 132 70.29 19.00 -20.31
C GLY A 132 69.02 19.04 -19.48
N ALA A 133 68.34 17.90 -19.40
CA ALA A 133 67.10 17.74 -18.66
C ALA A 133 67.36 17.67 -17.15
N GLN A 134 66.61 18.44 -16.38
CA GLN A 134 66.64 18.44 -14.92
C GLN A 134 65.25 18.63 -14.32
N THR A 135 65.02 18.06 -13.14
CA THR A 135 63.78 18.28 -12.39
C THR A 135 63.92 19.51 -11.50
N MET A 136 62.99 20.45 -11.66
CA MET A 136 62.82 21.63 -10.84
C MET A 136 61.68 21.40 -9.86
N SER A 137 62.02 21.14 -8.60
CA SER A 137 61.07 21.10 -7.49
C SER A 137 60.82 22.51 -6.96
N MET A 138 59.55 22.91 -6.95
CA MET A 138 59.12 24.23 -6.50
C MET A 138 57.99 24.12 -5.48
N LYS A 139 58.01 25.02 -4.50
CA LYS A 139 56.97 25.17 -3.48
C LYS A 139 56.47 26.59 -3.45
N GLY A 140 55.19 26.79 -3.17
CA GLY A 140 54.59 28.11 -3.25
C GLY A 140 53.16 28.16 -2.78
N PHE A 141 52.43 29.15 -3.26
CA PHE A 141 51.01 29.30 -2.98
C PHE A 141 50.26 29.94 -4.16
N LEU A 142 49.02 29.51 -4.36
CA LEU A 142 48.02 30.22 -5.15
C LEU A 142 47.43 31.35 -4.29
N ILE A 143 47.23 32.52 -4.88
CA ILE A 143 46.72 33.71 -4.18
C ILE A 143 45.19 33.84 -4.29
N PRO A 144 44.52 34.46 -3.30
CA PRO A 144 43.10 34.71 -3.38
C PRO A 144 42.73 35.68 -4.49
N GLN A 145 41.68 35.34 -5.23
CA GLN A 145 41.05 36.22 -6.20
C GLN A 145 39.79 36.83 -5.60
N SER A 146 39.60 38.14 -5.78
CA SER A 146 38.43 38.86 -5.29
C SER A 146 37.63 39.53 -6.40
N THR A 147 38.18 39.63 -7.61
CA THR A 147 37.49 40.21 -8.77
C THR A 147 36.67 39.13 -9.49
N PRO A 148 35.51 39.49 -10.07
CA PRO A 148 34.73 38.56 -10.88
C PRO A 148 35.54 37.91 -12.00
N GLU A 149 36.42 38.67 -12.65
CA GLU A 149 37.30 38.19 -13.72
C GLU A 149 38.32 37.17 -13.18
N GLY A 150 38.99 37.48 -12.07
CA GLY A 150 39.98 36.57 -11.48
C GLY A 150 39.36 35.27 -10.97
N LEU A 151 38.17 35.35 -10.37
CA LEU A 151 37.39 34.19 -9.95
C LEU A 151 36.94 33.35 -11.15
N ALA A 152 36.50 33.97 -12.24
CA ALA A 152 36.12 33.26 -13.47
C ALA A 152 37.31 32.53 -14.09
N VAL A 153 38.47 33.19 -14.20
CA VAL A 153 39.69 32.58 -14.74
C VAL A 153 40.19 31.42 -13.85
N THR A 154 40.12 31.58 -12.53
CA THR A 154 40.47 30.51 -11.57
C THR A 154 39.50 29.32 -11.67
N SER A 155 38.20 29.61 -11.76
CA SER A 155 37.14 28.61 -11.95
C SER A 155 37.37 27.80 -13.23
N GLU A 156 37.71 28.47 -14.33
CA GLU A 156 38.04 27.84 -15.60
C GLU A 156 39.28 26.96 -15.49
N MET A 157 40.37 27.47 -14.93
CA MET A 157 41.62 26.71 -14.74
C MET A 157 41.38 25.42 -13.95
N MET A 158 40.67 25.51 -12.81
CA MET A 158 40.35 24.35 -11.98
C MET A 158 39.42 23.37 -12.68
N SER A 159 38.38 23.87 -13.37
CA SER A 159 37.44 23.03 -14.15
C SER A 159 38.16 22.26 -15.25
N ARG A 160 39.08 22.90 -15.98
CA ARG A 160 39.87 22.25 -17.03
C ARG A 160 40.78 21.16 -16.47
N TYR A 161 41.43 21.41 -15.32
CA TYR A 161 42.23 20.38 -14.65
C TYR A 161 41.38 19.17 -14.24
N ILE A 162 40.19 19.41 -13.67
CA ILE A 162 39.23 18.37 -13.29
C ILE A 162 38.76 17.57 -14.51
N GLY A 163 38.43 18.26 -15.60
CA GLY A 163 37.98 17.67 -16.87
C GLY A 163 39.08 17.03 -17.72
N ASN A 164 40.31 16.91 -17.21
CA ASN A 164 41.47 16.37 -17.93
C ASN A 164 41.79 17.11 -19.24
N VAL A 165 41.56 18.43 -19.26
CA VAL A 165 41.84 19.31 -20.39
C VAL A 165 43.15 20.05 -20.14
N VAL A 166 44.07 19.97 -21.11
CA VAL A 166 45.34 20.69 -21.06
C VAL A 166 45.11 22.19 -20.94
N THR A 167 45.73 22.81 -19.95
CA THR A 167 45.63 24.22 -19.62
C THR A 167 47.02 24.84 -19.71
N GLU A 168 47.26 25.67 -20.71
CA GLU A 168 48.53 26.36 -20.88
C GLU A 168 48.65 27.48 -19.83
N THR A 169 49.46 27.24 -18.81
CA THR A 169 49.81 28.24 -17.81
C THR A 169 51.13 28.89 -18.16
N ILE A 170 51.35 30.12 -17.70
CA ILE A 170 52.57 30.88 -17.94
C ILE A 170 53.27 31.05 -16.60
N ALA A 171 54.55 30.67 -16.51
CA ALA A 171 55.40 31.01 -15.38
C ALA A 171 56.43 32.06 -15.82
N THR A 172 56.37 33.26 -15.25
CA THR A 172 57.35 34.32 -15.50
C THR A 172 58.34 34.40 -14.34
N GLY A 173 59.61 34.73 -14.62
CA GLY A 173 60.56 34.96 -13.54
C GLY A 173 60.15 36.16 -12.68
N PHE A 174 60.34 36.06 -11.37
CA PHE A 174 59.99 37.11 -10.42
C PHE A 174 61.21 37.68 -9.71
N GLU A 175 61.99 36.80 -9.05
CA GLU A 175 63.23 37.17 -8.37
C GLU A 175 64.20 35.99 -8.28
N VAL A 176 65.50 36.30 -8.13
CA VAL A 176 66.56 35.33 -7.86
C VAL A 176 67.41 35.77 -6.67
N LYS A 177 67.68 34.84 -5.75
CA LYS A 177 68.52 35.04 -4.56
C LYS A 177 69.65 34.01 -4.55
N PRO A 178 70.81 34.30 -5.17
CA PRO A 178 71.92 33.34 -5.26
C PRO A 178 72.44 32.86 -3.91
N ASP A 179 72.47 33.72 -2.89
CA ASP A 179 72.83 33.35 -1.50
C ASP A 179 71.65 32.75 -0.70
N GLY A 180 70.49 32.59 -1.35
CA GLY A 180 69.25 32.12 -0.74
C GLY A 180 68.46 33.18 0.02
N VAL A 181 69.01 34.39 0.22
CA VAL A 181 68.45 35.41 1.12
C VAL A 181 68.26 36.75 0.42
N ASN A 182 69.29 37.28 -0.24
CA ASN A 182 69.32 38.60 -0.83
C ASN A 182 69.11 38.54 -2.35
N SER A 183 68.17 39.34 -2.86
CA SER A 183 67.93 39.45 -4.30
C SER A 183 69.09 40.18 -4.98
N VAL A 184 69.54 39.66 -6.12
CA VAL A 184 70.55 40.32 -6.95
C VAL A 184 69.84 41.02 -8.11
N GLU A 185 69.85 42.35 -8.10
CA GLU A 185 68.94 43.15 -8.94
C GLU A 185 69.16 42.99 -10.45
N TRP A 186 70.42 42.92 -10.90
CA TRP A 186 70.71 42.70 -12.32
C TRP A 186 70.23 41.32 -12.82
N LEU A 187 70.39 40.29 -11.98
CA LEU A 187 69.99 38.92 -12.31
C LEU A 187 68.47 38.77 -12.22
N SER A 188 67.84 39.37 -11.22
CA SER A 188 66.38 39.43 -11.10
C SER A 188 65.74 40.19 -12.28
N THR A 189 66.38 41.23 -12.80
CA THR A 189 65.91 41.96 -14.00
C THR A 189 65.96 41.08 -15.25
N ALA A 190 67.05 40.33 -15.43
CA ALA A 190 67.18 39.37 -16.52
C ALA A 190 66.15 38.24 -16.42
N VAL A 191 65.99 37.66 -15.22
CA VAL A 191 65.09 36.53 -14.97
C VAL A 191 63.63 36.91 -15.12
N LYS A 192 63.24 38.17 -14.87
CA LYS A 192 61.89 38.66 -15.19
C LYS A 192 61.52 38.56 -16.67
N GLN A 193 62.49 38.44 -17.56
CA GLN A 193 62.25 38.20 -18.97
C GLN A 193 62.05 36.72 -19.29
N LEU A 194 62.34 35.79 -18.37
CA LEU A 194 62.08 34.37 -18.55
C LEU A 194 60.57 34.14 -18.56
N LYS A 195 60.08 33.53 -19.64
CA LYS A 195 58.67 33.14 -19.79
C LYS A 195 58.59 31.66 -20.15
N LEU A 196 58.01 30.87 -19.26
CA LEU A 196 57.82 29.44 -19.43
C LEU A 196 56.35 29.16 -19.73
N THR A 197 56.07 28.40 -20.79
CA THR A 197 54.74 27.85 -21.04
C THR A 197 54.66 26.45 -20.43
N VAL A 198 53.81 26.28 -19.43
CA VAL A 198 53.71 25.06 -18.64
C VAL A 198 52.33 24.41 -18.86
N PRO A 199 52.26 23.23 -19.50
CA PRO A 199 50.99 22.54 -19.71
C PRO A 199 50.52 21.90 -18.40
N LEU A 200 49.44 22.45 -17.82
CA LEU A 200 48.77 21.91 -16.64
C LEU A 200 47.62 20.99 -17.08
N VAL A 201 47.70 19.72 -16.70
CA VAL A 201 46.65 18.73 -16.92
C VAL A 201 46.69 17.71 -15.80
N SER A 202 45.55 17.13 -15.45
CA SER A 202 45.53 15.99 -14.52
C SER A 202 46.27 14.79 -15.16
N PRO A 203 47.00 13.98 -14.36
CA PRO A 203 47.79 12.87 -14.91
C PRO A 203 46.92 11.78 -15.54
N THR A 204 45.68 11.64 -15.06
CA THR A 204 44.65 10.73 -15.60
C THR A 204 43.28 11.40 -15.49
N PRO A 205 42.28 10.97 -16.28
CA PRO A 205 40.88 11.35 -16.07
C PRO A 205 40.47 11.12 -14.61
N LEU A 206 39.97 12.17 -13.95
CA LEU A 206 39.65 12.13 -12.53
C LEU A 206 38.23 11.57 -12.33
N GLN A 207 38.10 10.59 -11.42
CA GLN A 207 36.81 10.12 -10.94
C GLN A 207 36.56 10.66 -9.55
N LEU A 208 36.04 11.89 -9.47
CA LEU A 208 35.84 12.58 -8.19
C LEU A 208 34.61 12.06 -7.44
N ILE A 209 33.55 11.68 -8.15
CA ILE A 209 32.33 11.13 -7.54
C ILE A 209 32.47 9.60 -7.45
N LYS A 210 32.37 9.07 -6.23
CA LYS A 210 32.59 7.65 -5.90
C LYS A 210 31.31 6.86 -5.64
N GLY A 211 30.22 7.55 -5.33
CA GLY A 211 28.94 6.92 -5.01
C GLY A 211 27.81 7.93 -5.02
N LEU A 212 26.59 7.45 -5.25
CA LEU A 212 25.39 8.26 -5.29
C LEU A 212 24.22 7.52 -4.63
N ASN A 213 23.70 8.12 -3.57
CA ASN A 213 22.43 7.73 -2.95
C ASN A 213 21.39 8.80 -3.31
N LEU A 214 20.29 8.37 -3.94
CA LEU A 214 19.24 9.26 -4.43
C LEU A 214 18.20 9.66 -3.39
N GLY A 215 18.34 9.25 -2.13
CA GLY A 215 17.41 9.62 -1.05
C GLY A 215 15.97 9.18 -1.33
N ALA A 216 15.00 10.01 -0.93
CA ALA A 216 13.58 9.77 -1.20
C ALA A 216 13.19 10.43 -2.54
N LEU A 217 12.94 9.60 -3.55
CA LEU A 217 12.63 10.01 -4.92
C LEU A 217 11.12 10.25 -5.07
N GLY A 218 10.71 11.39 -5.62
CA GLY A 218 9.34 11.69 -6.01
C GLY A 218 9.19 11.72 -7.51
N LEU A 219 8.18 11.04 -8.04
CA LEU A 219 7.83 11.02 -9.46
C LEU A 219 6.35 11.38 -9.62
N THR A 220 6.08 12.42 -10.40
CA THR A 220 4.72 12.85 -10.73
C THR A 220 4.49 12.72 -12.22
N PHE A 221 3.56 11.86 -12.59
CA PHE A 221 3.17 11.61 -13.96
C PHE A 221 1.81 12.22 -14.27
N THR A 222 1.67 12.74 -15.48
CA THR A 222 0.37 13.11 -16.05
C THR A 222 0.31 12.64 -17.50
N PRO A 223 -0.88 12.46 -18.12
CA PRO A 223 -0.96 12.05 -19.52
C PRO A 223 -0.16 12.97 -20.46
N PRO A 224 -0.20 14.32 -20.32
CA PRO A 224 0.64 15.21 -21.14
C PRO A 224 2.13 15.10 -20.86
N THR A 225 2.53 14.61 -19.68
CA THR A 225 3.93 14.52 -19.27
C THR A 225 4.43 13.09 -19.08
N ALA A 226 3.82 12.11 -19.74
CA ALA A 226 4.12 10.70 -19.56
C ALA A 226 5.63 10.41 -19.73
N TYR A 227 6.29 11.04 -20.70
CA TYR A 227 7.71 10.86 -21.02
C TYR A 227 8.60 12.02 -20.55
N ASN A 228 8.08 12.89 -19.68
CA ASN A 228 8.82 13.95 -19.01
C ASN A 228 8.26 14.20 -17.60
N PRO A 229 8.12 13.16 -16.76
CA PRO A 229 7.52 13.30 -15.44
C PRO A 229 8.35 14.26 -14.58
N ALA A 230 7.64 15.01 -13.73
CA ALA A 230 8.29 15.87 -12.77
C ALA A 230 8.95 15.00 -11.70
N THR A 231 10.25 15.22 -11.49
CA THR A 231 11.08 14.45 -10.56
C THR A 231 11.59 15.34 -9.44
N THR A 232 11.47 14.88 -8.20
CA THR A 232 12.05 15.51 -7.02
C THR A 232 12.86 14.47 -6.25
N SER A 233 13.81 14.91 -5.44
CA SER A 233 14.41 14.03 -4.43
C SER A 233 14.82 14.84 -3.21
N THR A 234 14.70 14.22 -2.04
CA THR A 234 15.18 14.79 -0.77
C THR A 234 16.29 13.92 -0.18
N GLY A 235 17.34 14.56 0.32
CA GLY A 235 18.47 13.89 0.96
C GLY A 235 19.37 13.12 -0.01
N VAL A 236 19.64 13.66 -1.21
CA VAL A 236 20.66 13.09 -2.11
C VAL A 236 22.02 13.20 -1.45
N ILE A 237 22.76 12.09 -1.42
CA ILE A 237 24.14 12.04 -0.92
C ILE A 237 25.05 11.56 -2.04
N ALA A 238 25.95 12.44 -2.48
CA ALA A 238 27.05 12.08 -3.38
C ALA A 238 28.34 11.91 -2.57
N ASN A 239 28.99 10.75 -2.69
CA ASN A 239 30.32 10.55 -2.12
C ASN A 239 31.36 11.09 -3.09
N TYR A 240 32.28 11.91 -2.62
CA TYR A 240 33.35 12.47 -3.42
C TYR A 240 34.72 12.32 -2.76
N SER A 241 35.77 12.33 -3.59
CA SER A 241 37.15 12.43 -3.16
C SER A 241 37.87 13.50 -3.97
N LEU A 242 38.71 14.29 -3.32
CA LEU A 242 39.61 15.21 -4.03
C LEU A 242 40.76 14.42 -4.71
N PRO A 243 41.41 14.99 -5.75
CA PRO A 243 42.59 14.37 -6.35
C PRO A 243 43.70 14.11 -5.33
N ASP A 244 44.52 13.10 -5.57
CA ASP A 244 45.68 12.81 -4.71
C ASP A 244 46.60 14.04 -4.58
N GLY A 245 47.00 14.34 -3.35
CA GLY A 245 47.81 15.52 -3.02
C GLY A 245 47.02 16.82 -2.89
N PHE A 246 45.69 16.81 -2.98
CA PHE A 246 44.83 17.96 -2.71
C PHE A 246 44.26 17.85 -1.29
N GLY A 247 44.66 18.75 -0.40
CA GLY A 247 44.31 18.76 1.02
C GLY A 247 43.87 20.12 1.57
N PHE A 248 43.59 21.08 0.71
CA PHE A 248 43.06 22.39 1.09
C PHE A 248 41.56 22.33 1.44
N ASN A 249 41.09 23.28 2.23
CA ASN A 249 39.68 23.33 2.58
C ASN A 249 38.84 23.75 1.37
N ILE A 250 37.83 22.94 1.06
CA ILE A 250 36.83 23.22 0.04
C ILE A 250 35.44 22.91 0.58
N ALA A 251 34.53 23.87 0.41
CA ALA A 251 33.15 23.73 0.82
C ALA A 251 32.22 23.95 -0.38
N PHE A 252 31.54 22.90 -0.84
CA PHE A 252 30.55 23.01 -1.91
C PHE A 252 29.25 23.57 -1.34
N THR A 253 28.75 24.65 -1.95
CA THR A 253 27.58 25.40 -1.48
C THR A 253 26.38 25.27 -2.41
N GLN A 254 26.61 24.95 -3.69
CA GLN A 254 25.57 24.70 -4.67
C GLN A 254 26.00 23.62 -5.63
N VAL A 255 25.03 22.89 -6.18
CA VAL A 255 25.24 21.84 -7.17
C VAL A 255 24.19 21.93 -8.27
N ALA A 256 24.60 21.62 -9.50
CA ALA A 256 23.73 21.37 -10.64
C ALA A 256 24.18 20.07 -11.31
N ASN A 257 23.23 19.30 -11.84
CA ASN A 257 23.50 17.98 -12.40
C ASN A 257 22.92 17.87 -13.82
N SER A 258 23.71 17.33 -14.73
CA SER A 258 23.29 16.96 -16.09
C SER A 258 23.68 15.50 -16.33
N PHE A 259 22.70 14.60 -16.38
CA PHE A 259 22.98 13.17 -16.51
C PHE A 259 21.93 12.40 -17.28
N THR A 260 22.32 11.21 -17.71
CA THR A 260 21.45 10.19 -18.30
C THR A 260 21.44 8.95 -17.41
N ILE A 261 20.24 8.47 -17.10
CA ILE A 261 19.99 7.17 -16.50
C ILE A 261 20.17 6.12 -17.59
N THR A 262 21.02 5.12 -17.34
CA THR A 262 21.27 4.03 -18.28
C THR A 262 21.15 2.67 -17.60
N ARG A 263 20.70 1.65 -18.33
CA ARG A 263 20.62 0.27 -17.85
C ARG A 263 21.03 -0.68 -18.97
N GLY A 264 21.98 -1.58 -18.70
CA GLY A 264 22.54 -2.47 -19.72
C GLY A 264 23.18 -1.73 -20.90
N GLY A 265 23.66 -0.49 -20.70
CA GLY A 265 24.21 0.37 -21.76
C GLY A 265 23.17 1.12 -22.58
N VAL A 266 21.87 0.92 -22.34
CA VAL A 266 20.77 1.62 -23.01
C VAL A 266 20.37 2.86 -22.21
N ALA A 267 20.20 4.00 -22.88
CA ALA A 267 19.69 5.22 -22.26
C ALA A 267 18.19 5.09 -21.95
N ILE A 268 17.80 5.51 -20.75
CA ILE A 268 16.43 5.40 -20.22
C ILE A 268 15.78 6.78 -20.18
N ALA A 269 16.43 7.73 -19.53
CA ALA A 269 15.96 9.11 -19.42
C ALA A 269 17.11 10.04 -19.03
N SER A 270 16.98 11.33 -19.32
CA SER A 270 17.97 12.36 -19.00
C SER A 270 17.38 13.42 -18.08
N LEU A 271 18.20 13.97 -17.20
CA LEU A 271 17.82 15.01 -16.26
C LEU A 271 18.86 16.13 -16.28
N ASN A 272 18.38 17.38 -16.31
CA ASN A 272 19.20 18.57 -16.25
C ASN A 272 18.64 19.51 -15.17
N SER A 273 19.29 19.54 -14.01
CA SER A 273 18.90 20.41 -12.90
C SER A 273 19.59 21.77 -13.00
N THR A 274 18.95 22.79 -12.43
CA THR A 274 19.60 24.08 -12.16
C THR A 274 20.43 24.00 -10.88
N TYR A 275 21.23 25.04 -10.61
CA TYR A 275 21.93 25.15 -9.33
C TYR A 275 20.94 25.23 -8.17
N ASN A 276 21.14 24.35 -7.20
CA ASN A 276 20.42 24.35 -5.93
C ASN A 276 21.39 24.29 -4.75
N PRO A 277 20.96 24.71 -3.55
CA PRO A 277 21.79 24.65 -2.36
C PRO A 277 22.29 23.24 -2.06
N ALA A 278 23.54 23.13 -1.65
CA ALA A 278 24.20 21.90 -1.24
C ALA A 278 25.08 22.14 -0.01
N SER A 279 25.34 21.08 0.74
CA SER A 279 26.24 21.11 1.90
C SER A 279 27.26 19.98 1.80
N SER A 280 28.54 20.33 1.86
CA SER A 280 29.63 19.36 1.84
C SER A 280 30.24 19.12 3.23
N ASN A 281 30.61 17.87 3.49
CA ASN A 281 31.50 17.48 4.57
C ASN A 281 32.75 16.84 3.98
N MET A 282 33.86 17.57 3.99
CA MET A 282 35.13 17.14 3.40
C MET A 282 35.75 15.96 4.13
N ALA A 283 35.68 15.92 5.47
CA ALA A 283 36.20 14.80 6.26
C ALA A 283 35.45 13.49 5.99
N ALA A 284 34.13 13.56 5.76
CA ALA A 284 33.34 12.41 5.38
C ALA A 284 33.37 12.09 3.87
N GLY A 285 33.86 13.03 3.04
CA GLY A 285 33.80 12.92 1.57
C GLY A 285 32.36 12.86 1.05
N THR A 286 31.46 13.66 1.61
CA THR A 286 30.02 13.64 1.26
C THR A 286 29.51 15.02 0.87
N LEU A 287 28.69 15.07 -0.18
CA LEU A 287 27.90 16.23 -0.60
C LEU A 287 26.42 15.89 -0.46
N THR A 288 25.66 16.68 0.31
CA THR A 288 24.23 16.50 0.52
C THR A 288 23.45 17.62 -0.15
N PHE A 289 22.39 17.28 -0.88
CA PHE A 289 21.50 18.25 -1.53
C PHE A 289 20.12 17.64 -1.82
N ASP A 290 19.14 18.49 -2.10
CA ASP A 290 17.84 18.06 -2.60
C ASP A 290 17.77 18.30 -4.11
N LEU A 291 17.11 17.41 -4.84
CA LEU A 291 16.77 17.64 -6.24
C LEU A 291 15.43 18.39 -6.29
N LEU A 292 15.50 19.67 -6.66
CA LEU A 292 14.31 20.47 -6.94
C LEU A 292 13.54 19.90 -8.13
N GLN A 293 12.25 20.22 -8.23
CA GLN A 293 11.36 19.69 -9.26
C GLN A 293 11.96 19.91 -10.66
N THR A 294 12.41 18.82 -11.27
CA THR A 294 13.10 18.82 -12.56
C THR A 294 12.47 17.75 -13.45
N PRO A 295 12.11 18.05 -14.71
CA PRO A 295 11.59 17.05 -15.63
C PRO A 295 12.64 15.96 -15.94
N LEU A 296 12.23 14.70 -15.86
CA LEU A 296 13.02 13.56 -16.33
C LEU A 296 12.68 13.29 -17.80
N VAL A 297 13.48 13.80 -18.73
CA VAL A 297 13.18 13.81 -20.16
C VAL A 297 13.52 12.45 -20.81
N VAL A 298 12.55 11.84 -21.47
CA VAL A 298 12.71 10.57 -22.19
C VAL A 298 12.65 10.83 -23.69
N ASP A 299 13.76 10.55 -24.38
CA ASP A 299 13.81 10.63 -25.85
C ASP A 299 12.88 9.59 -26.49
N GLN A 300 12.38 9.88 -27.70
CA GLN A 300 11.45 8.99 -28.40
C GLN A 300 12.00 7.57 -28.57
N ALA A 301 13.31 7.42 -28.84
CA ALA A 301 13.97 6.13 -28.98
C ALA A 301 14.09 5.35 -27.64
N ALA A 302 14.00 6.04 -26.49
CA ALA A 302 14.12 5.46 -25.16
C ALA A 302 12.76 5.15 -24.50
N GLN A 303 11.63 5.53 -25.12
CA GLN A 303 10.30 5.39 -24.53
C GLN A 303 9.95 3.96 -24.09
N LEU A 304 10.27 2.95 -24.92
CA LEU A 304 10.06 1.55 -24.56
C LEU A 304 10.92 1.14 -23.37
N ALA A 305 12.21 1.50 -23.39
CA ALA A 305 13.13 1.18 -22.30
C ALA A 305 12.72 1.86 -20.98
N PHE A 306 12.14 3.07 -21.06
CA PHE A 306 11.56 3.75 -19.90
C PHE A 306 10.29 3.06 -19.37
N GLN A 307 9.40 2.59 -20.24
CA GLN A 307 8.24 1.79 -19.82
C GLN A 307 8.68 0.48 -19.15
N GLU A 308 9.69 -0.19 -19.68
CA GLU A 308 10.28 -1.40 -19.07
C GLU A 308 10.96 -1.10 -17.74
N PHE A 309 11.64 0.05 -17.62
CA PHE A 309 12.20 0.53 -16.36
C PHE A 309 11.10 0.74 -15.31
N ASN A 310 10.00 1.42 -15.65
CA ASN A 310 8.86 1.62 -14.76
C ASN A 310 8.19 0.30 -14.38
N ARG A 311 8.05 -0.65 -15.32
CA ARG A 311 7.54 -1.99 -15.04
C ARG A 311 8.43 -2.72 -14.04
N ASP A 312 9.72 -2.80 -14.31
CA ASP A 312 10.67 -3.53 -13.46
C ASP A 312 10.76 -2.90 -12.06
N LEU A 313 10.63 -1.57 -11.96
CA LEU A 313 10.55 -0.86 -10.68
C LEU A 313 9.24 -1.16 -9.94
N THR A 314 8.15 -1.37 -10.66
CA THR A 314 6.85 -1.67 -10.08
C THR A 314 6.79 -3.10 -9.56
N VAL A 315 7.30 -4.09 -10.31
CA VAL A 315 7.21 -5.51 -9.94
C VAL A 315 8.40 -6.01 -9.10
N GLY A 316 9.58 -5.40 -9.28
CA GLY A 316 10.81 -5.83 -8.63
C GLY A 316 10.95 -5.35 -7.17
N ALA A 317 11.84 -6.01 -6.43
CA ALA A 317 12.25 -5.59 -5.09
C ALA A 317 13.35 -4.52 -5.13
N ASP A 318 14.31 -4.66 -6.05
CA ASP A 318 15.40 -3.71 -6.26
C ASP A 318 15.71 -3.60 -7.76
N LEU A 319 16.06 -2.40 -8.20
CA LEU A 319 16.35 -2.09 -9.59
C LEU A 319 17.69 -1.33 -9.70
N PRO A 320 18.80 -2.01 -10.05
CA PRO A 320 20.08 -1.36 -10.29
C PRO A 320 20.12 -0.65 -11.65
N PHE A 321 20.78 0.51 -11.71
CA PHE A 321 21.04 1.29 -12.92
C PHE A 321 22.29 2.16 -12.76
N ASN A 322 22.73 2.77 -13.85
CA ASN A 322 23.85 3.71 -13.86
C ASN A 322 23.36 5.13 -14.14
N VAL A 323 24.05 6.09 -13.56
CA VAL A 323 23.88 7.52 -13.79
C VAL A 323 25.18 8.06 -14.37
N ILE A 324 25.14 8.45 -15.64
CA ILE A 324 26.31 8.90 -16.40
C ILE A 324 26.09 10.35 -16.80
N GLY A 325 27.03 11.24 -16.44
CA GLY A 325 26.83 12.65 -16.68
C GLY A 325 27.95 13.53 -16.17
N GLN A 326 27.59 14.79 -15.95
CA GLN A 326 28.46 15.84 -15.46
C GLN A 326 27.77 16.63 -14.35
N ALA A 327 28.53 16.96 -13.32
CA ALA A 327 28.10 17.84 -12.25
C ALA A 327 28.79 19.20 -12.39
N SER A 328 28.13 20.24 -11.88
CA SER A 328 28.74 21.55 -11.67
C SER A 328 28.48 22.02 -10.25
N VAL A 329 29.47 22.63 -9.61
CA VAL A 329 29.40 23.04 -8.20
C VAL A 329 30.00 24.42 -7.98
N PHE A 330 29.36 25.21 -7.12
CA PHE A 330 30.02 26.35 -6.49
C PHE A 330 30.72 25.88 -5.23
N ALA A 331 31.99 26.26 -5.08
CA ALA A 331 32.83 25.85 -3.96
C ALA A 331 33.56 27.05 -3.37
N ASN A 332 33.48 27.20 -2.05
CA ASN A 332 34.30 28.17 -1.32
C ASN A 332 35.66 27.54 -0.99
N THR A 333 36.72 28.25 -1.33
CA THR A 333 38.11 27.88 -1.07
C THR A 333 38.86 29.06 -0.46
N SER A 334 40.09 28.85 0.03
CA SER A 334 40.95 29.93 0.50
C SER A 334 41.43 30.88 -0.59
N ILE A 335 41.27 30.53 -1.88
CA ILE A 335 41.57 31.41 -3.01
C ILE A 335 40.32 32.10 -3.60
N GLY A 336 39.16 31.96 -2.97
CA GLY A 336 37.90 32.55 -3.42
C GLY A 336 36.82 31.51 -3.73
N SER A 337 35.65 31.99 -4.15
CA SER A 337 34.52 31.13 -4.54
C SER A 337 34.66 30.74 -6.02
N VAL A 338 34.81 29.45 -6.29
CA VAL A 338 35.04 28.92 -7.63
C VAL A 338 33.82 28.16 -8.14
N ASN A 339 33.54 28.29 -9.43
CA ASN A 339 32.52 27.52 -10.13
C ASN A 339 33.19 26.38 -10.91
N LEU A 340 33.13 25.17 -10.37
CA LEU A 340 33.71 23.99 -10.98
C LEU A 340 32.67 23.32 -11.87
N VAL A 341 32.88 23.36 -13.19
CA VAL A 341 31.94 22.83 -14.19
C VAL A 341 32.49 21.60 -14.89
N ASN A 342 31.59 20.84 -15.53
CA ASN A 342 31.93 19.68 -16.35
C ASN A 342 32.68 18.59 -15.56
N ILE A 343 32.32 18.37 -14.30
CA ILE A 343 32.90 17.31 -13.47
C ILE A 343 32.28 15.98 -13.91
N PRO A 344 33.00 15.12 -14.66
CA PRO A 344 32.41 13.90 -15.18
C PRO A 344 32.17 12.91 -14.07
N PHE A 345 31.07 12.17 -14.15
CA PHE A 345 30.82 11.04 -13.27
C PHE A 345 30.08 9.91 -13.99
N ASN A 346 30.35 8.70 -13.52
CA ASN A 346 29.66 7.49 -13.89
C ASN A 346 29.49 6.67 -12.62
N ALA A 347 28.28 6.66 -12.07
CA ALA A 347 27.97 6.04 -10.80
C ALA A 347 26.89 4.96 -10.99
N SER A 348 27.10 3.80 -10.38
CA SER A 348 26.05 2.79 -10.25
C SER A 348 25.25 3.06 -8.97
N THR A 349 23.93 2.90 -9.06
CA THR A 349 23.01 3.04 -7.92
C THR A 349 21.84 2.07 -8.09
N ALA A 350 20.94 2.02 -7.11
CA ALA A 350 19.74 1.20 -7.17
C ALA A 350 18.57 1.90 -6.48
N LEU A 351 17.36 1.58 -6.91
CA LEU A 351 16.12 1.94 -6.23
C LEU A 351 15.45 0.67 -5.73
N SER A 352 14.90 0.71 -4.52
CA SER A 352 13.97 -0.31 -4.08
C SER A 352 12.65 -0.14 -4.84
N GLY A 353 12.13 -1.24 -5.38
CA GLY A 353 10.90 -1.26 -6.16
C GLY A 353 9.64 -1.41 -5.30
N LEU A 354 8.48 -1.36 -5.96
CA LEU A 354 7.16 -1.39 -5.33
C LEU A 354 6.69 -2.81 -4.99
N GLN A 355 7.40 -3.86 -5.45
CA GLN A 355 7.04 -5.28 -5.22
C GLN A 355 5.57 -5.59 -5.53
N SER A 356 5.10 -5.06 -6.67
CA SER A 356 3.72 -5.13 -7.14
C SER A 356 2.67 -4.56 -6.19
N LEU A 357 3.08 -3.85 -5.12
CA LEU A 357 2.22 -3.42 -4.02
C LEU A 357 1.45 -4.58 -3.35
N ALA A 358 2.01 -5.79 -3.45
CA ALA A 358 1.40 -7.04 -3.00
C ALA A 358 2.11 -7.64 -1.77
N ASN A 359 3.19 -7.00 -1.30
CA ASN A 359 3.99 -7.48 -0.18
C ASN A 359 4.26 -6.35 0.84
N PRO A 360 3.47 -6.26 1.94
CA PRO A 360 2.32 -7.11 2.27
C PRO A 360 1.11 -6.87 1.37
N ALA A 361 0.19 -7.84 1.34
CA ALA A 361 -1.05 -7.72 0.57
C ALA A 361 -1.90 -6.54 1.07
N PRO A 362 -2.59 -5.81 0.17
CA PRO A 362 -3.47 -4.72 0.57
C PRO A 362 -4.60 -5.20 1.48
N ALA A 363 -5.03 -4.34 2.40
CA ALA A 363 -6.12 -4.63 3.33
C ALA A 363 -7.33 -3.73 3.05
N ILE A 364 -8.50 -4.32 2.81
CA ILE A 364 -9.75 -3.57 2.66
C ILE A 364 -10.29 -3.25 4.06
N SER A 365 -10.28 -1.96 4.43
CA SER A 365 -10.76 -1.50 5.74
C SER A 365 -12.24 -1.14 5.74
N ALA A 366 -12.80 -0.80 4.58
CA ALA A 366 -14.23 -0.54 4.42
C ALA A 366 -14.69 -0.90 3.00
N LEU A 367 -15.90 -1.45 2.90
CA LEU A 367 -16.59 -1.75 1.65
C LEU A 367 -18.07 -1.41 1.82
N GLN A 368 -18.61 -0.59 0.94
CA GLN A 368 -20.01 -0.17 0.97
C GLN A 368 -20.61 -0.15 -0.42
N VAL A 369 -21.80 -0.72 -0.60
CA VAL A 369 -22.58 -0.57 -1.85
C VAL A 369 -23.19 0.83 -1.86
N VAL A 370 -22.75 1.65 -2.81
CA VAL A 370 -23.10 3.09 -2.88
C VAL A 370 -24.09 3.40 -4.00
N SER A 371 -24.16 2.57 -5.03
CA SER A 371 -25.12 2.73 -6.14
C SER A 371 -25.48 1.37 -6.74
N GLY A 372 -26.67 1.29 -7.33
CA GLY A 372 -27.09 0.16 -8.15
C GLY A 372 -27.91 0.67 -9.32
N THR A 373 -27.36 0.50 -10.53
CA THR A 373 -28.01 0.82 -11.81
C THR A 373 -28.61 -0.45 -12.42
N ALA A 374 -29.36 -0.33 -13.52
CA ALA A 374 -29.93 -1.51 -14.18
C ALA A 374 -28.90 -2.57 -14.62
N SER A 375 -27.63 -2.19 -14.79
CA SER A 375 -26.56 -3.08 -15.28
C SER A 375 -25.48 -3.38 -14.25
N GLU A 376 -25.26 -2.52 -13.26
CA GLU A 376 -24.09 -2.59 -12.38
C GLU A 376 -24.39 -2.19 -10.93
N LEU A 377 -23.73 -2.86 -9.99
CA LEU A 377 -23.54 -2.41 -8.61
C LEU A 377 -22.22 -1.67 -8.48
N THR A 378 -22.25 -0.53 -7.79
CA THR A 378 -21.06 0.25 -7.48
C THR A 378 -20.74 0.17 -5.99
N MET A 379 -19.50 -0.16 -5.68
CA MET A 379 -18.97 -0.26 -4.32
C MET A 379 -17.93 0.82 -4.08
N ALA A 380 -18.06 1.57 -2.99
CA ALA A 380 -16.97 2.38 -2.45
C ALA A 380 -16.09 1.51 -1.56
N ILE A 381 -14.78 1.59 -1.78
CA ILE A 381 -13.78 0.74 -1.12
C ILE A 381 -12.72 1.65 -0.51
N THR A 382 -12.47 1.50 0.78
CA THR A 382 -11.26 2.05 1.41
C THR A 382 -10.26 0.91 1.58
N VAL A 383 -9.09 1.07 0.97
CA VAL A 383 -8.01 0.06 0.99
C VAL A 383 -6.72 0.68 1.51
N ILE A 384 -6.00 -0.07 2.33
CA ILE A 384 -4.67 0.29 2.81
C ILE A 384 -3.65 -0.46 1.95
N ILE A 385 -2.80 0.28 1.24
CA ILE A 385 -1.71 -0.24 0.42
C ILE A 385 -0.38 0.17 1.05
N ILE A 386 0.54 -0.77 1.20
CA ILE A 386 1.88 -0.49 1.72
C ILE A 386 2.85 -0.34 0.57
N ASN A 387 3.57 0.78 0.54
CA ASN A 387 4.69 1.01 -0.37
C ASN A 387 6.01 0.66 0.35
N PRO A 388 6.70 -0.41 -0.06
CA PRO A 388 7.94 -0.83 0.56
C PRO A 388 9.17 -0.02 0.10
N SER A 389 9.03 0.84 -0.91
CA SER A 389 10.13 1.60 -1.50
C SER A 389 10.37 2.95 -0.83
N SER A 390 11.47 3.62 -1.19
CA SER A 390 11.71 5.05 -0.91
C SER A 390 11.10 5.99 -1.95
N ILE A 391 10.31 5.48 -2.90
CA ILE A 391 9.74 6.23 -4.01
C ILE A 391 8.35 6.71 -3.65
N SER A 392 8.09 7.99 -3.87
CA SER A 392 6.74 8.56 -3.91
C SER A 392 6.28 8.68 -5.36
N LEU A 393 5.10 8.18 -5.67
CA LEU A 393 4.54 8.14 -7.02
C LEU A 393 3.19 8.86 -7.03
N ASN A 394 2.98 9.77 -7.99
CA ASN A 394 1.65 10.17 -8.43
C ASN A 394 1.44 9.68 -9.87
N ALA A 395 0.43 8.83 -10.05
CA ALA A 395 0.18 8.12 -11.31
C ALA A 395 -1.14 8.53 -12.00
N GLY A 396 -1.85 9.53 -11.46
CA GLY A 396 -3.17 9.92 -11.95
C GLY A 396 -4.23 8.84 -11.73
N ASP A 397 -5.25 8.82 -12.58
CA ASP A 397 -6.36 7.87 -12.47
C ASP A 397 -5.95 6.47 -12.95
N ILE A 398 -6.19 5.47 -12.12
CA ILE A 398 -5.87 4.06 -12.41
C ILE A 398 -7.15 3.23 -12.41
N VAL A 399 -7.33 2.39 -13.44
CA VAL A 399 -8.45 1.45 -13.57
C VAL A 399 -7.90 0.04 -13.74
N LEU A 400 -8.19 -0.84 -12.79
CA LEU A 400 -7.80 -2.25 -12.79
C LEU A 400 -9.04 -3.14 -12.93
N ASN A 401 -8.86 -4.36 -13.42
CA ASN A 401 -9.92 -5.36 -13.47
C ASN A 401 -10.08 -6.04 -12.11
N LEU A 402 -11.30 -6.15 -11.60
CA LEU A 402 -11.62 -7.02 -10.48
C LEU A 402 -11.76 -8.46 -10.98
N VAL A 403 -10.98 -9.38 -10.41
CA VAL A 403 -10.91 -10.78 -10.82
C VAL A 403 -11.23 -11.69 -9.63
N TYR A 404 -12.11 -12.67 -9.85
CA TYR A 404 -12.44 -13.74 -8.90
C TYR A 404 -12.41 -15.08 -9.64
N ASN A 405 -11.68 -16.07 -9.10
CA ASN A 405 -11.49 -17.40 -9.71
C ASN A 405 -11.13 -17.36 -11.20
N GLY A 406 -10.27 -16.42 -11.59
CA GLY A 406 -9.78 -16.24 -12.97
C GLY A 406 -10.75 -15.53 -13.92
N VAL A 407 -11.94 -15.11 -13.46
CA VAL A 407 -12.93 -14.38 -14.25
C VAL A 407 -12.93 -12.90 -13.87
N THR A 408 -12.84 -12.02 -14.87
CA THR A 408 -13.03 -10.58 -14.68
C THR A 408 -14.50 -10.28 -14.43
N LEU A 409 -14.82 -9.73 -13.26
CA LEU A 409 -16.19 -9.42 -12.83
C LEU A 409 -16.57 -7.95 -13.04
N GLY A 410 -15.58 -7.08 -13.24
CA GLY A 410 -15.78 -5.65 -13.39
C GLY A 410 -14.46 -4.89 -13.20
N THR A 411 -14.55 -3.65 -12.79
CA THR A 411 -13.38 -2.77 -12.64
C THR A 411 -13.26 -2.20 -11.23
N VAL A 412 -12.06 -1.75 -10.89
CA VAL A 412 -11.72 -0.97 -9.69
C VAL A 412 -10.97 0.27 -10.14
N THR A 413 -11.55 1.43 -9.87
CA THR A 413 -11.00 2.74 -10.20
C THR A 413 -10.43 3.38 -8.95
N MET A 414 -9.17 3.83 -9.04
CA MET A 414 -8.45 4.61 -8.03
C MET A 414 -8.15 5.99 -8.62
N PRO A 415 -8.95 7.02 -8.32
CA PRO A 415 -8.73 8.35 -8.85
C PRO A 415 -7.48 9.00 -8.22
N ASN A 416 -6.71 9.73 -9.01
CA ASN A 416 -5.49 10.45 -8.59
C ASN A 416 -4.61 9.64 -7.63
N LEU A 417 -4.25 8.42 -8.03
CA LEU A 417 -3.45 7.52 -7.22
C LEU A 417 -2.10 8.16 -6.89
N ALA A 418 -1.93 8.45 -5.60
CA ALA A 418 -0.69 8.92 -5.02
C ALA A 418 -0.25 7.94 -3.92
N ILE A 419 0.99 7.47 -3.99
CA ILE A 419 1.55 6.50 -3.08
C ILE A 419 2.89 7.04 -2.57
N VAL A 420 3.02 7.18 -1.25
CA VAL A 420 4.27 7.56 -0.56
C VAL A 420 4.85 6.35 0.18
N PRO A 421 6.13 6.35 0.57
CA PRO A 421 6.72 5.29 1.38
C PRO A 421 5.89 4.97 2.64
N GLY A 422 5.68 3.69 2.92
CA GLY A 422 4.86 3.23 4.05
C GLY A 422 3.38 3.03 3.71
N ALA A 423 2.49 3.23 4.69
CA ALA A 423 1.07 2.94 4.56
C ALA A 423 0.29 4.06 3.87
N ASN A 424 -0.52 3.72 2.88
CA ASN A 424 -1.35 4.63 2.10
C ASN A 424 -2.82 4.20 2.17
N THR A 425 -3.70 5.10 2.60
CA THR A 425 -5.16 4.87 2.56
C THR A 425 -5.71 5.40 1.25
N ILE A 426 -6.13 4.50 0.36
CA ILE A 426 -6.65 4.81 -0.96
C ILE A 426 -8.17 4.61 -0.97
N GLN A 427 -8.87 5.60 -1.54
CA GLN A 427 -10.29 5.49 -1.84
C GLN A 427 -10.45 5.00 -3.28
N ALA A 428 -11.10 3.86 -3.44
CA ALA A 428 -11.37 3.24 -4.72
C ALA A 428 -12.87 3.05 -4.91
N THR A 429 -13.29 2.91 -6.17
CA THR A 429 -14.67 2.57 -6.52
C THR A 429 -14.65 1.37 -7.45
N SER A 430 -15.47 0.36 -7.18
CA SER A 430 -15.62 -0.80 -8.04
C SER A 430 -17.01 -0.85 -8.68
N SER A 431 -17.08 -1.17 -9.96
CA SER A 431 -18.33 -1.43 -10.68
C SER A 431 -18.35 -2.89 -11.14
N ILE A 432 -19.41 -3.62 -10.80
CA ILE A 432 -19.56 -5.04 -11.13
C ILE A 432 -20.99 -5.38 -11.55
N ASN A 433 -21.15 -6.40 -12.39
CA ASN A 433 -22.45 -7.05 -12.63
C ASN A 433 -22.40 -8.50 -12.12
N PRO A 434 -22.71 -8.75 -10.84
CA PRO A 434 -22.67 -10.10 -10.27
C PRO A 434 -23.47 -11.13 -11.07
N ALA A 435 -24.66 -10.76 -11.55
CA ALA A 435 -25.56 -11.64 -12.28
C ALA A 435 -25.06 -12.05 -13.67
N ALA A 436 -24.02 -11.39 -14.21
CA ALA A 436 -23.49 -11.71 -15.53
C ALA A 436 -22.75 -13.06 -15.58
N THR A 437 -22.24 -13.55 -14.44
CA THR A 437 -21.44 -14.79 -14.39
C THR A 437 -21.74 -15.61 -13.13
N PRO A 438 -21.56 -16.95 -13.16
CA PRO A 438 -21.65 -17.79 -11.97
C PRO A 438 -20.71 -17.32 -10.83
N GLN A 439 -19.48 -16.93 -11.18
CA GLN A 439 -18.46 -16.43 -10.25
C GLN A 439 -18.89 -15.10 -9.60
N GLY A 440 -19.53 -14.21 -10.36
CA GLY A 440 -20.10 -12.98 -9.82
C GLY A 440 -21.21 -13.25 -8.81
N MET A 441 -22.09 -14.20 -9.12
CA MET A 441 -23.16 -14.61 -8.20
C MET A 441 -22.64 -15.30 -6.94
N GLU A 442 -21.60 -16.12 -7.08
CA GLU A 442 -20.91 -16.74 -5.94
C GLU A 442 -20.29 -15.66 -5.03
N LEU A 443 -19.58 -14.68 -5.61
CA LEU A 443 -18.97 -13.58 -4.88
C LEU A 443 -20.02 -12.75 -4.12
N LEU A 444 -21.16 -12.45 -4.74
CA LEU A 444 -22.27 -11.75 -4.09
C LEU A 444 -22.89 -12.57 -2.94
N THR A 445 -22.97 -13.89 -3.09
CA THR A 445 -23.47 -14.81 -2.05
C THR A 445 -22.50 -14.88 -0.87
N LEU A 446 -21.20 -14.96 -1.12
CA LEU A 446 -20.15 -14.93 -0.08
C LEU A 446 -20.11 -13.58 0.65
N TYR A 447 -20.31 -12.48 -0.07
CA TYR A 447 -20.43 -11.16 0.52
C TYR A 447 -21.64 -11.09 1.47
N THR A 448 -22.85 -11.38 0.97
CA THR A 448 -24.09 -11.24 1.75
C THR A 448 -24.24 -12.22 2.90
N SER A 449 -23.61 -13.40 2.84
CA SER A 449 -23.58 -14.37 3.96
C SER A 449 -22.60 -13.98 5.08
N GLY A 450 -21.69 -13.04 4.81
CA GLY A 450 -20.66 -12.59 5.76
C GLY A 450 -19.34 -13.39 5.69
N ALA A 451 -19.20 -14.34 4.75
CA ALA A 451 -17.99 -15.15 4.61
C ALA A 451 -16.78 -14.37 4.04
N GLY A 452 -17.04 -13.44 3.10
CA GLY A 452 -15.98 -12.78 2.34
C GLY A 452 -15.33 -13.70 1.29
N ALA A 453 -14.36 -13.18 0.54
CA ALA A 453 -13.71 -13.93 -0.53
C ALA A 453 -12.29 -13.41 -0.83
N SER A 454 -11.42 -14.30 -1.31
CA SER A 454 -10.14 -13.91 -1.91
C SER A 454 -10.38 -13.39 -3.32
N VAL A 455 -10.00 -12.15 -3.59
CA VAL A 455 -10.14 -11.50 -4.90
C VAL A 455 -8.79 -10.95 -5.34
N SER A 456 -8.63 -10.66 -6.62
CA SER A 456 -7.45 -9.95 -7.12
C SER A 456 -7.85 -8.78 -8.00
N ILE A 457 -7.03 -7.73 -8.01
CA ILE A 457 -7.09 -6.68 -9.02
C ILE A 457 -5.94 -6.85 -9.99
N ALA A 458 -6.24 -6.87 -11.28
CA ALA A 458 -5.27 -7.09 -12.35
C ALA A 458 -5.27 -5.92 -13.33
N GLY A 459 -4.09 -5.43 -13.68
CA GLY A 459 -3.97 -4.36 -14.67
C GLY A 459 -3.99 -4.86 -16.10
N THR A 460 -4.18 -3.92 -17.01
CA THR A 460 -4.11 -4.11 -18.46
C THR A 460 -3.24 -3.00 -19.08
N PRO A 461 -2.86 -3.11 -20.36
CA PRO A 461 -2.15 -2.03 -21.05
C PRO A 461 -2.90 -0.69 -21.11
N THR A 462 -4.19 -0.67 -20.76
CA THR A 462 -5.03 0.54 -20.74
C THR A 462 -5.46 0.94 -19.32
N SER A 463 -4.79 0.42 -18.29
CA SER A 463 -5.12 0.71 -16.89
C SER A 463 -4.85 2.15 -16.47
N THR A 464 -4.14 2.92 -17.27
CA THR A 464 -3.88 4.35 -17.06
C THR A 464 -3.86 5.06 -18.41
N ALA A 465 -4.14 6.36 -18.41
CA ALA A 465 -3.93 7.23 -19.57
C ALA A 465 -2.48 7.76 -19.67
N VAL A 466 -1.61 7.41 -18.72
CA VAL A 466 -0.20 7.78 -18.73
C VAL A 466 0.60 6.71 -19.48
N ASP A 467 0.89 6.95 -20.75
CA ASP A 467 1.52 5.97 -21.64
C ASP A 467 2.79 5.30 -21.09
N SER A 468 3.64 6.06 -20.41
CA SER A 468 4.90 5.56 -19.83
C SER A 468 4.72 4.58 -18.67
N LEU A 469 3.51 4.47 -18.13
CA LEU A 469 3.16 3.59 -17.02
C LEU A 469 2.31 2.40 -17.48
N ASN A 470 1.97 2.28 -18.77
CA ASN A 470 1.12 1.20 -19.29
C ASN A 470 1.70 -0.19 -19.00
N LEU A 471 3.00 -0.40 -19.20
CA LEU A 471 3.64 -1.68 -18.85
C LEU A 471 3.72 -1.91 -17.34
N ALA A 472 3.84 -0.85 -16.55
CA ALA A 472 3.92 -0.94 -15.09
C ALA A 472 2.59 -1.38 -14.48
N PHE A 473 1.51 -0.65 -14.77
CA PHE A 473 0.18 -1.02 -14.28
C PHE A 473 -0.33 -2.29 -14.96
N GLY A 474 -0.03 -2.50 -16.25
CA GLY A 474 -0.39 -3.72 -16.96
C GLY A 474 0.23 -5.00 -16.39
N ALA A 475 1.33 -4.90 -15.63
CA ALA A 475 1.97 -6.03 -14.96
C ALA A 475 1.44 -6.29 -13.53
N LEU A 476 0.55 -5.44 -13.01
CA LEU A 476 0.00 -5.61 -11.66
C LEU A 476 -0.99 -6.78 -11.63
N ASN A 477 -0.83 -7.63 -10.62
CA ASN A 477 -1.81 -8.61 -10.21
C ASN A 477 -1.74 -8.73 -8.68
N ILE A 478 -2.71 -8.14 -7.99
CA ILE A 478 -2.66 -7.91 -6.55
C ILE A 478 -3.82 -8.66 -5.91
N ALA A 479 -3.50 -9.69 -5.13
CA ALA A 479 -4.49 -10.43 -4.35
C ALA A 479 -4.80 -9.71 -3.02
N THR A 480 -6.06 -9.75 -2.61
CA THR A 480 -6.55 -9.21 -1.34
C THR A 480 -7.76 -10.00 -0.84
N GLN A 481 -8.14 -9.79 0.42
CA GLN A 481 -9.33 -10.38 1.02
C GLN A 481 -10.47 -9.36 1.02
N MET A 482 -11.53 -9.66 0.25
CA MET A 482 -12.79 -8.95 0.31
C MET A 482 -13.55 -9.36 1.58
N PRO A 483 -13.90 -8.41 2.47
CA PRO A 483 -14.66 -8.73 3.67
C PRO A 483 -16.10 -9.12 3.32
N GLY A 484 -16.68 -10.03 4.11
CA GLY A 484 -18.11 -10.28 4.06
C GLY A 484 -18.91 -9.15 4.71
N LEU A 485 -20.20 -9.09 4.39
CA LEU A 485 -21.15 -8.17 4.99
C LEU A 485 -21.28 -8.45 6.49
N GLN A 486 -20.97 -7.45 7.31
CA GLN A 486 -21.00 -7.58 8.78
C GLN A 486 -22.42 -7.48 9.35
N THR A 487 -23.31 -6.76 8.66
CA THR A 487 -24.71 -6.59 9.08
C THR A 487 -25.55 -7.76 8.60
N LYS A 488 -26.24 -8.44 9.52
CA LYS A 488 -27.26 -9.43 9.17
C LYS A 488 -28.47 -8.73 8.52
N LEU A 489 -28.88 -9.21 7.35
CA LEU A 489 -29.98 -8.59 6.60
C LEU A 489 -31.34 -8.88 7.25
N LEU A 490 -31.52 -10.04 7.89
CA LEU A 490 -32.75 -10.34 8.63
C LEU A 490 -32.52 -10.02 10.11
N ALA A 491 -33.09 -8.92 10.61
CA ALA A 491 -32.92 -8.49 11.99
C ALA A 491 -33.74 -9.35 12.96
N GLY A 492 -34.90 -9.81 12.51
CA GLY A 492 -35.80 -10.66 13.28
C GLY A 492 -37.08 -10.97 12.50
N ALA A 493 -37.87 -11.88 13.05
CA ALA A 493 -39.17 -12.28 12.52
C ALA A 493 -40.20 -12.36 13.66
N SER A 494 -41.46 -12.42 13.31
CA SER A 494 -42.55 -12.75 14.22
C SER A 494 -43.56 -13.67 13.54
N LEU A 495 -44.20 -14.51 14.34
CA LEU A 495 -45.23 -15.46 13.92
C LEU A 495 -46.56 -15.11 14.58
N VAL A 496 -47.60 -15.03 13.76
CA VAL A 496 -49.00 -14.86 14.19
C VAL A 496 -49.83 -16.01 13.62
N VAL A 497 -50.38 -16.84 14.51
CA VAL A 497 -51.29 -17.94 14.15
C VAL A 497 -52.72 -17.38 14.01
N LEU A 498 -53.27 -17.51 12.82
CA LEU A 498 -54.60 -17.02 12.48
C LEU A 498 -55.67 -18.00 12.94
N ASP A 499 -56.91 -17.53 13.10
CA ASP A 499 -58.05 -18.42 13.44
C ASP A 499 -58.31 -19.46 12.34
N THR A 500 -57.90 -19.17 11.12
CA THR A 500 -58.04 -20.05 9.96
C THR A 500 -56.84 -20.99 9.77
N THR A 501 -55.73 -20.82 10.51
CA THR A 501 -54.47 -21.54 10.26
C THR A 501 -54.64 -23.05 10.32
N LEU A 502 -55.39 -23.58 11.28
CA LEU A 502 -55.61 -25.04 11.36
C LEU A 502 -56.48 -25.58 10.23
N ALA A 503 -57.29 -24.73 9.58
CA ALA A 503 -58.16 -25.12 8.48
C ALA A 503 -57.45 -25.06 7.11
N ASN A 504 -56.54 -24.09 6.91
CA ASN A 504 -55.92 -23.82 5.62
C ASN A 504 -54.37 -23.92 5.62
N GLY A 505 -53.74 -24.17 6.76
CA GLY A 505 -52.28 -24.25 6.92
C GLY A 505 -51.56 -22.90 6.86
N LEU A 506 -52.27 -21.76 6.82
CA LEU A 506 -51.66 -20.44 6.63
C LEU A 506 -51.62 -19.64 7.93
N ALA A 507 -50.42 -19.31 8.38
CA ALA A 507 -50.14 -18.32 9.41
C ALA A 507 -49.66 -17.01 8.77
N GLN A 508 -49.46 -15.97 9.57
CA GLN A 508 -48.84 -14.72 9.13
C GLN A 508 -47.45 -14.58 9.76
N THR A 509 -46.49 -14.07 8.98
CA THR A 509 -45.20 -13.66 9.49
C THR A 509 -44.90 -12.21 9.15
N VAL A 510 -44.22 -11.52 10.07
CA VAL A 510 -43.64 -10.19 9.84
C VAL A 510 -42.14 -10.29 10.07
N VAL A 511 -41.35 -9.96 9.05
CA VAL A 511 -39.89 -10.04 9.05
C VAL A 511 -39.31 -8.63 9.01
N THR A 512 -38.41 -8.31 9.94
CA THR A 512 -37.63 -7.07 9.92
C THR A 512 -36.37 -7.28 9.11
N VAL A 513 -36.20 -6.45 8.08
CA VAL A 513 -35.05 -6.46 7.18
C VAL A 513 -34.21 -5.21 7.41
N ASN A 514 -32.91 -5.39 7.60
CA ASN A 514 -31.93 -4.32 7.64
C ASN A 514 -31.33 -4.12 6.24
N ASN A 515 -31.30 -2.87 5.79
CA ASN A 515 -30.57 -2.44 4.62
C ASN A 515 -29.29 -1.70 5.04
N PRO A 516 -28.10 -2.30 4.90
CA PRO A 516 -26.83 -1.62 5.16
C PRO A 516 -26.35 -0.79 3.95
N PHE A 517 -27.04 -0.83 2.81
CA PHE A 517 -26.61 -0.19 1.57
C PHE A 517 -27.10 1.26 1.48
N VAL A 518 -26.36 2.09 0.74
CA VAL A 518 -26.77 3.47 0.42
C VAL A 518 -28.01 3.51 -0.47
N PRO A 519 -28.14 2.72 -1.55
CA PRO A 519 -29.40 2.65 -2.27
C PRO A 519 -30.47 1.88 -1.46
N PRO A 520 -31.77 2.18 -1.63
CA PRO A 520 -32.84 1.41 -1.02
C PRO A 520 -32.88 -0.03 -1.56
N MET A 521 -33.37 -0.97 -0.76
CA MET A 521 -33.65 -2.34 -1.21
C MET A 521 -35.13 -2.53 -1.48
N THR A 522 -35.49 -3.11 -2.62
CA THR A 522 -36.88 -3.46 -2.95
C THR A 522 -37.00 -4.98 -3.11
N ILE A 523 -37.84 -5.63 -2.31
CA ILE A 523 -38.00 -7.08 -2.38
C ILE A 523 -39.14 -7.44 -3.33
N LEU A 524 -38.83 -8.07 -4.46
CA LEU A 524 -39.81 -8.41 -5.49
C LEU A 524 -40.46 -9.77 -5.24
N SER A 525 -39.66 -10.74 -4.83
CA SER A 525 -40.14 -12.08 -4.49
C SER A 525 -39.26 -12.76 -3.45
N ILE A 526 -39.87 -13.69 -2.73
CA ILE A 526 -39.23 -14.58 -1.77
C ILE A 526 -39.80 -15.98 -1.95
N ASP A 527 -38.91 -16.97 -1.91
CA ASP A 527 -39.21 -18.39 -1.79
C ASP A 527 -38.30 -18.95 -0.69
N THR A 528 -38.89 -19.28 0.44
CA THR A 528 -38.16 -19.53 1.69
C THR A 528 -38.53 -20.89 2.30
N GLN A 529 -37.54 -21.52 2.91
CA GLN A 529 -37.66 -22.66 3.80
C GLN A 529 -37.18 -22.23 5.19
N ILE A 530 -38.02 -22.42 6.19
CA ILE A 530 -37.74 -22.04 7.58
C ILE A 530 -37.58 -23.31 8.39
N THR A 531 -36.47 -23.42 9.11
CA THR A 531 -36.15 -24.63 9.88
C THR A 531 -35.68 -24.29 11.29
N TYR A 532 -35.83 -25.25 12.19
CA TYR A 532 -35.24 -25.22 13.53
C TYR A 532 -34.63 -26.59 13.82
N ASN A 533 -33.31 -26.66 14.03
CA ASN A 533 -32.59 -27.92 14.26
C ASN A 533 -32.91 -29.03 13.23
N GLY A 534 -33.09 -28.64 11.96
CA GLY A 534 -33.45 -29.56 10.87
C GLY A 534 -34.94 -29.90 10.73
N VAL A 535 -35.79 -29.50 11.69
CA VAL A 535 -37.25 -29.62 11.58
C VAL A 535 -37.77 -28.49 10.69
N SER A 536 -38.58 -28.82 9.68
CA SER A 536 -39.23 -27.82 8.83
C SER A 536 -40.38 -27.16 9.59
N LEU A 537 -40.35 -25.84 9.70
CA LEU A 537 -41.39 -25.05 10.36
C LEU A 537 -42.42 -24.49 9.37
N GLY A 538 -42.05 -24.41 8.10
CA GLY A 538 -42.92 -23.92 7.05
C GLY A 538 -42.16 -23.18 5.95
N THR A 539 -42.94 -22.67 5.01
CA THR A 539 -42.43 -22.01 3.81
C THR A 539 -43.16 -20.71 3.55
N VAL A 540 -42.44 -19.69 3.10
CA VAL A 540 -43.04 -18.46 2.56
C VAL A 540 -42.71 -18.39 1.08
N VAL A 541 -43.74 -18.40 0.24
CA VAL A 541 -43.62 -18.15 -1.20
C VAL A 541 -44.48 -16.93 -1.53
N SER A 542 -43.86 -15.86 -2.00
CA SER A 542 -44.57 -14.61 -2.28
C SER A 542 -43.92 -13.84 -3.43
N THR A 543 -44.76 -13.32 -4.32
CA THR A 543 -44.40 -12.29 -5.30
C THR A 543 -45.24 -11.06 -5.00
N PHE A 544 -44.60 -9.92 -4.75
CA PHE A 544 -45.27 -8.74 -4.24
C PHE A 544 -45.79 -7.86 -5.39
N ALA A 545 -47.12 -7.70 -5.48
CA ALA A 545 -47.73 -6.75 -6.41
C ALA A 545 -47.36 -5.29 -6.09
N SER A 546 -47.15 -5.00 -4.81
CA SER A 546 -46.56 -3.75 -4.31
C SER A 546 -45.31 -4.11 -3.48
N PRO A 547 -44.14 -4.19 -4.11
CA PRO A 547 -42.89 -4.60 -3.46
C PRO A 547 -42.55 -3.74 -2.23
N PRO A 548 -42.28 -4.34 -1.06
CA PRO A 548 -41.80 -3.58 0.09
C PRO A 548 -40.42 -2.98 -0.22
N VAL A 549 -40.25 -1.70 0.14
CA VAL A 549 -39.02 -0.94 -0.02
C VAL A 549 -38.41 -0.68 1.36
N ILE A 550 -37.21 -1.21 1.58
CA ILE A 550 -36.41 -0.96 2.78
C ILE A 550 -35.56 0.29 2.51
N PRO A 551 -35.66 1.33 3.35
CA PRO A 551 -34.96 2.58 3.12
C PRO A 551 -33.44 2.41 3.12
N SER A 552 -32.74 3.39 2.54
CA SER A 552 -31.28 3.52 2.60
C SER A 552 -30.78 3.46 4.05
N VAL A 553 -29.72 2.69 4.31
CA VAL A 553 -29.04 2.57 5.62
C VAL A 553 -30.05 2.55 6.78
N GLY A 554 -30.96 1.58 6.77
CA GLY A 554 -32.13 1.58 7.62
C GLY A 554 -32.75 0.20 7.80
N SER A 555 -33.97 0.17 8.33
CA SER A 555 -34.74 -1.05 8.50
C SER A 555 -36.18 -0.89 8.02
N GLY A 556 -36.82 -2.00 7.70
CA GLY A 556 -38.22 -2.06 7.28
C GLY A 556 -38.80 -3.45 7.53
N THR A 557 -40.11 -3.60 7.33
CA THR A 557 -40.82 -4.85 7.61
C THR A 557 -41.47 -5.43 6.37
N ILE A 558 -41.47 -6.76 6.26
CA ILE A 558 -42.15 -7.52 5.22
C ILE A 558 -43.20 -8.40 5.90
N THR A 559 -44.45 -8.27 5.48
CA THR A 559 -45.54 -9.14 5.94
C THR A 559 -45.87 -10.14 4.85
N ALA A 560 -45.90 -11.42 5.17
CA ALA A 560 -46.19 -12.49 4.23
C ALA A 560 -46.99 -13.63 4.87
N GLY A 561 -47.68 -14.40 4.04
CA GLY A 561 -48.34 -15.64 4.46
C GLY A 561 -47.30 -16.74 4.63
N LEU A 562 -47.32 -17.40 5.79
CA LEU A 562 -46.51 -18.57 6.08
C LEU A 562 -47.36 -19.83 5.89
N ALA A 563 -47.00 -20.67 4.94
CA ALA A 563 -47.50 -22.05 4.91
C ALA A 563 -46.82 -22.81 6.04
N MET A 564 -47.50 -22.91 7.17
CA MET A 564 -46.98 -23.42 8.42
C MET A 564 -47.01 -24.95 8.43
N ASN A 565 -45.95 -25.58 8.91
CA ASN A 565 -45.99 -26.99 9.23
C ASN A 565 -46.84 -27.21 10.48
N THR A 566 -47.99 -27.86 10.32
CA THR A 566 -48.92 -28.20 11.41
C THR A 566 -48.83 -29.66 11.82
N ASP A 567 -47.80 -30.39 11.36
CA ASP A 567 -47.58 -31.77 11.77
C ASP A 567 -47.41 -31.87 13.30
N PRO A 568 -48.23 -32.69 14.00
CA PRO A 568 -48.20 -32.79 15.45
C PRO A 568 -46.83 -33.20 16.00
N HIS A 569 -46.10 -34.10 15.31
CA HIS A 569 -44.81 -34.61 15.77
C HIS A 569 -43.73 -33.52 15.68
N ASP A 570 -43.70 -32.76 14.59
CA ASP A 570 -42.74 -31.68 14.39
C ASP A 570 -42.99 -30.51 15.37
N LEU A 571 -44.25 -30.15 15.61
CA LEU A 571 -44.62 -29.13 16.59
C LEU A 571 -44.21 -29.55 18.02
N VAL A 572 -44.47 -30.81 18.39
CA VAL A 572 -44.02 -31.37 19.67
C VAL A 572 -42.50 -31.35 19.79
N THR A 573 -41.79 -31.73 18.72
CA THR A 573 -40.33 -31.73 18.68
C THR A 573 -39.79 -30.32 18.90
N LEU A 574 -40.34 -29.31 18.23
CA LEU A 574 -39.99 -27.90 18.40
C LEU A 574 -40.22 -27.44 19.85
N ILE A 575 -41.44 -27.60 20.38
CA ILE A 575 -41.80 -27.13 21.73
C ILE A 575 -40.92 -27.79 22.77
N ARG A 576 -40.70 -29.11 22.67
CA ARG A 576 -39.88 -29.88 23.61
C ARG A 576 -38.41 -29.45 23.56
N ALA A 577 -37.85 -29.28 22.36
CA ALA A 577 -36.47 -28.82 22.20
C ALA A 577 -36.27 -27.42 22.79
N GLN A 578 -37.22 -26.52 22.56
CA GLN A 578 -37.18 -25.16 23.10
C GLN A 578 -37.43 -25.12 24.62
N ALA A 579 -38.29 -25.97 25.16
CA ALA A 579 -38.49 -26.13 26.60
C ALA A 579 -37.20 -26.57 27.30
N VAL A 580 -36.50 -27.57 26.75
CA VAL A 580 -35.20 -28.02 27.26
C VAL A 580 -34.17 -26.89 27.19
N LYS A 581 -34.11 -26.17 26.07
CA LYS A 581 -33.22 -25.00 25.91
C LYS A 581 -33.48 -23.92 26.96
N ASN A 582 -34.75 -23.69 27.31
CA ASN A 582 -35.16 -22.69 28.29
C ASN A 582 -35.13 -23.21 29.74
N GLY A 583 -34.62 -24.43 29.98
CA GLY A 583 -34.50 -25.01 31.32
C GLY A 583 -35.83 -25.42 31.95
N LEU A 584 -36.88 -25.61 31.15
CA LEU A 584 -38.18 -26.07 31.61
C LEU A 584 -38.18 -27.60 31.76
N SER A 585 -38.89 -28.09 32.78
CA SER A 585 -39.12 -29.53 32.93
C SER A 585 -40.09 -30.04 31.87
N THR A 586 -39.68 -31.04 31.08
CA THR A 586 -40.56 -31.66 30.07
C THR A 586 -41.39 -32.80 30.64
N ALA A 587 -41.25 -33.17 31.92
CA ALA A 587 -41.84 -34.40 32.46
C ALA A 587 -43.38 -34.46 32.34
N ALA A 588 -44.06 -33.34 32.65
CA ALA A 588 -45.51 -33.23 32.50
C ALA A 588 -45.92 -33.26 31.02
N PHE A 589 -45.21 -32.53 30.15
CA PHE A 589 -45.48 -32.51 28.72
C PHE A 589 -45.27 -33.89 28.06
N ASP A 590 -44.15 -34.56 28.38
CA ASP A 590 -43.84 -35.93 27.95
C ASP A 590 -44.88 -36.93 28.51
N GLY A 591 -45.37 -36.69 29.73
CA GLY A 591 -46.48 -37.42 30.35
C GLY A 591 -47.78 -37.34 29.51
N LEU A 592 -48.17 -36.14 29.06
CA LEU A 592 -49.33 -35.96 28.18
C LEU A 592 -49.16 -36.73 26.87
N LEU A 593 -47.98 -36.66 26.26
CA LEU A 593 -47.70 -37.36 24.99
C LEU A 593 -47.71 -38.88 25.17
N SER A 594 -47.27 -39.39 26.32
CA SER A 594 -47.26 -40.83 26.61
C SER A 594 -48.66 -41.45 26.60
N LEU A 595 -49.72 -40.67 26.88
CA LEU A 595 -51.11 -41.15 26.81
C LEU A 595 -51.49 -41.63 25.42
N GLN A 596 -50.98 -40.98 24.36
CA GLN A 596 -51.20 -41.42 22.98
C GLN A 596 -50.50 -42.74 22.66
N ALA A 597 -49.41 -43.04 23.37
CA ALA A 597 -48.68 -44.30 23.27
C ALA A 597 -49.19 -45.39 24.24
N GLY A 598 -50.31 -45.15 24.93
CA GLY A 598 -50.88 -46.09 25.90
C GLY A 598 -50.21 -46.06 27.29
N GLY A 599 -49.42 -45.04 27.59
CA GLY A 599 -48.81 -44.82 28.90
C GLY A 599 -49.83 -44.46 29.98
N ASN A 600 -49.45 -44.63 31.24
CA ASN A 600 -50.25 -44.25 32.42
C ASN A 600 -49.40 -43.37 33.37
N PRO A 601 -49.22 -42.08 33.04
CA PRO A 601 -48.38 -41.17 33.84
C PRO A 601 -48.97 -40.90 35.23
N SER A 602 -48.11 -40.62 36.21
CA SER A 602 -48.56 -40.27 37.58
C SER A 602 -49.30 -38.92 37.57
N PRO A 603 -50.45 -38.79 38.25
CA PRO A 603 -51.14 -37.51 38.42
C PRO A 603 -50.27 -36.39 39.01
N ASP A 604 -49.32 -36.74 39.88
CA ASP A 604 -48.39 -35.79 40.52
C ASP A 604 -47.57 -34.99 39.49
N LEU A 605 -47.38 -35.53 38.28
CA LEU A 605 -46.68 -34.82 37.20
C LEU A 605 -47.45 -33.60 36.69
N PHE A 606 -48.77 -33.57 36.86
CA PHE A 606 -49.64 -32.54 36.29
C PHE A 606 -50.10 -31.51 37.33
N VAL A 607 -49.74 -31.67 38.60
CA VAL A 607 -50.02 -30.69 39.65
C VAL A 607 -49.36 -29.36 39.28
N ASP A 608 -50.13 -28.28 39.29
CA ASP A 608 -49.74 -26.91 38.88
C ASP A 608 -49.22 -26.79 37.43
N PHE A 609 -49.34 -27.83 36.59
CA PHE A 609 -48.93 -27.78 35.20
C PHE A 609 -50.00 -27.14 34.32
N ASN A 610 -49.65 -26.02 33.68
CA ASN A 610 -50.47 -25.38 32.67
C ASN A 610 -49.80 -25.48 31.29
N VAL A 611 -50.44 -26.17 30.35
CA VAL A 611 -49.89 -26.38 29.00
C VAL A 611 -49.72 -25.08 28.21
N ALA A 612 -50.59 -24.08 28.42
CA ALA A 612 -50.50 -22.80 27.72
C ALA A 612 -49.31 -21.97 28.23
N ASP A 613 -49.12 -21.91 29.54
CA ASP A 613 -47.95 -21.26 30.15
C ASP A 613 -46.66 -21.96 29.72
N PHE A 614 -46.66 -23.30 29.75
CA PHE A 614 -45.51 -24.10 29.30
C PHE A 614 -45.14 -23.81 27.84
N VAL A 615 -46.10 -23.82 26.91
CA VAL A 615 -45.85 -23.52 25.49
C VAL A 615 -45.33 -22.09 25.33
N THR A 616 -45.90 -21.12 26.02
CA THR A 616 -45.46 -19.72 25.94
C THR A 616 -44.02 -19.56 26.43
N MET A 617 -43.68 -20.16 27.58
CA MET A 617 -42.33 -20.12 28.14
C MET A 617 -41.33 -20.91 27.29
N ALA A 618 -41.74 -22.03 26.70
CA ALA A 618 -40.89 -22.81 25.79
C ALA A 618 -40.57 -21.99 24.54
N MET A 619 -41.56 -21.36 23.91
CA MET A 619 -41.37 -20.64 22.65
C MET A 619 -40.60 -19.31 22.79
N ALA A 620 -40.36 -18.84 24.02
CA ALA A 620 -39.54 -17.65 24.26
C ALA A 620 -38.11 -17.81 23.71
N GLY A 621 -37.59 -16.78 23.06
CA GLY A 621 -36.23 -16.78 22.51
C GLY A 621 -36.02 -17.75 21.34
N LEU A 622 -37.09 -18.07 20.59
CA LEU A 622 -36.98 -18.83 19.35
C LEU A 622 -36.04 -18.11 18.37
N ALA A 623 -35.17 -18.91 17.74
CA ALA A 623 -34.31 -18.46 16.66
C ALA A 623 -34.35 -19.53 15.58
N VAL A 624 -34.64 -19.12 14.34
CA VAL A 624 -34.85 -20.04 13.22
C VAL A 624 -33.80 -19.83 12.14
N ASP A 625 -33.53 -20.88 11.38
CA ASP A 625 -32.64 -20.83 10.23
C ASP A 625 -33.49 -20.65 8.96
N ILE A 626 -33.12 -19.66 8.14
CA ILE A 626 -33.84 -19.32 6.93
C ILE A 626 -32.93 -19.55 5.73
N ALA A 627 -33.39 -20.39 4.81
CA ALA A 627 -32.81 -20.54 3.48
C ALA A 627 -33.83 -20.04 2.46
N MET A 628 -33.41 -19.19 1.52
CA MET A 628 -34.31 -18.63 0.54
C MET A 628 -33.67 -18.40 -0.82
N THR A 629 -34.51 -18.33 -1.86
CA THR A 629 -34.21 -17.61 -3.09
C THR A 629 -35.03 -16.33 -3.10
N THR A 630 -34.39 -15.19 -3.34
CA THR A 630 -35.06 -13.89 -3.39
C THR A 630 -34.69 -13.13 -4.66
N THR A 631 -35.68 -12.48 -5.26
CA THR A 631 -35.44 -11.43 -6.25
C THR A 631 -35.51 -10.08 -5.55
N VAL A 632 -34.40 -9.36 -5.53
CA VAL A 632 -34.24 -8.06 -4.88
C VAL A 632 -33.71 -7.03 -5.86
N LYS A 633 -34.13 -5.78 -5.70
CA LYS A 633 -33.47 -4.62 -6.28
C LYS A 633 -32.66 -3.87 -5.23
N VAL A 634 -31.42 -3.52 -5.54
CA VAL A 634 -30.60 -2.61 -4.76
C VAL A 634 -30.42 -1.36 -5.62
N GLY A 635 -31.18 -0.30 -5.32
CA GLY A 635 -31.41 0.77 -6.29
C GLY A 635 -32.21 0.23 -7.48
N ASP A 636 -31.67 0.38 -8.69
CA ASP A 636 -32.25 -0.18 -9.92
C ASP A 636 -31.67 -1.55 -10.29
N TYR A 637 -30.57 -1.98 -9.64
CA TYR A 637 -29.93 -3.26 -9.93
C TYR A 637 -30.77 -4.42 -9.40
N GLN A 638 -31.32 -5.23 -10.30
CA GLN A 638 -32.14 -6.40 -9.95
C GLN A 638 -31.31 -7.67 -10.01
N VAL A 639 -31.38 -8.47 -8.95
CA VAL A 639 -30.73 -9.79 -8.89
C VAL A 639 -31.64 -10.81 -8.24
N THR A 640 -31.60 -12.04 -8.76
CA THR A 640 -32.19 -13.20 -8.08
C THR A 640 -31.06 -14.04 -7.52
N MET A 641 -31.08 -14.28 -6.22
CA MET A 641 -29.98 -14.93 -5.54
C MET A 641 -30.44 -15.84 -4.39
N PRO A 642 -29.69 -16.92 -4.11
CA PRO A 642 -29.85 -17.63 -2.86
C PRO A 642 -29.37 -16.76 -1.70
N TYR A 643 -30.05 -16.84 -0.57
CA TYR A 643 -29.64 -16.22 0.69
C TYR A 643 -29.91 -17.18 1.84
N THR A 644 -28.97 -17.26 2.77
CA THR A 644 -29.11 -18.07 3.98
C THR A 644 -28.72 -17.25 5.19
N GLN A 645 -29.50 -17.34 6.26
CA GLN A 645 -29.15 -16.76 7.55
C GLN A 645 -29.62 -17.67 8.67
N THR A 646 -28.68 -18.07 9.52
CA THR A 646 -28.95 -18.89 10.70
C THR A 646 -29.25 -18.03 11.92
N GLY A 647 -30.06 -18.57 12.84
CA GLY A 647 -30.33 -17.95 14.14
C GLY A 647 -31.10 -16.62 14.07
N VAL A 648 -32.05 -16.49 13.13
CA VAL A 648 -32.92 -15.32 13.01
C VAL A 648 -33.85 -15.27 14.23
N PRO A 649 -33.75 -14.24 15.11
CA PRO A 649 -34.62 -14.12 16.28
C PRO A 649 -36.08 -14.05 15.84
N THR A 650 -36.93 -14.92 16.39
CA THR A 650 -38.33 -15.05 16.00
C THR A 650 -39.24 -14.91 17.21
N GLY A 651 -40.06 -13.87 17.23
CA GLY A 651 -41.07 -13.66 18.26
C GLY A 651 -42.33 -14.49 18.01
N THR A 652 -42.91 -15.02 19.08
CA THR A 652 -44.27 -15.60 19.09
C THR A 652 -45.13 -14.83 20.07
N ASP A 653 -46.41 -14.70 19.78
CA ASP A 653 -47.40 -14.12 20.71
C ASP A 653 -48.37 -15.20 21.22
N GLN A 654 -49.40 -14.78 21.96
CA GLN A 654 -50.44 -15.66 22.52
C GLN A 654 -51.21 -16.46 21.46
N THR A 655 -51.14 -16.10 20.18
CA THR A 655 -51.80 -16.86 19.12
C THR A 655 -51.17 -18.25 18.95
N ILE A 656 -49.93 -18.48 19.39
CA ILE A 656 -49.30 -19.81 19.34
C ILE A 656 -50.12 -20.88 20.06
N LEU A 657 -50.90 -20.49 21.07
CA LEU A 657 -51.78 -21.38 21.83
C LEU A 657 -52.89 -22.01 20.98
N LYS A 658 -53.24 -21.40 19.83
CA LYS A 658 -54.19 -21.96 18.88
C LYS A 658 -53.72 -23.27 18.25
N LEU A 659 -52.43 -23.62 18.40
CA LEU A 659 -51.88 -24.90 17.93
C LEU A 659 -52.04 -26.02 18.96
N ILE A 660 -52.35 -25.72 20.24
CA ILE A 660 -52.53 -26.74 21.29
C ILE A 660 -53.57 -27.81 20.88
N PRO A 661 -54.74 -27.47 20.29
CA PRO A 661 -55.73 -28.45 19.88
C PRO A 661 -55.23 -29.51 18.89
N VAL A 662 -54.16 -29.23 18.12
CA VAL A 662 -53.57 -30.17 17.15
C VAL A 662 -53.12 -31.47 17.83
N VAL A 663 -52.53 -31.35 19.03
CA VAL A 663 -52.05 -32.48 19.83
C VAL A 663 -53.04 -32.80 20.96
N GLY A 664 -53.62 -31.77 21.57
CA GLY A 664 -54.48 -31.90 22.75
C GLY A 664 -55.84 -32.55 22.46
N THR A 665 -56.46 -32.28 21.31
CA THR A 665 -57.79 -32.84 20.99
C THR A 665 -57.74 -34.36 20.85
N PRO A 666 -56.78 -34.97 20.13
CA PRO A 666 -56.63 -36.43 20.11
C PRO A 666 -56.41 -37.04 21.50
N ILE A 667 -55.64 -36.40 22.39
CA ILE A 667 -55.42 -36.88 23.76
C ILE A 667 -56.73 -36.83 24.56
N ALA A 668 -57.43 -35.70 24.52
CA ALA A 668 -58.70 -35.53 25.21
C ALA A 668 -59.74 -36.56 24.70
N GLN A 669 -59.80 -36.79 23.38
CA GLN A 669 -60.69 -37.79 22.80
C GLN A 669 -60.33 -39.22 23.24
N LEU A 670 -59.04 -39.54 23.36
CA LEU A 670 -58.58 -40.84 23.87
C LEU A 670 -59.03 -41.06 25.32
N LEU A 671 -58.95 -40.04 26.17
CA LEU A 671 -59.43 -40.10 27.55
C LEU A 671 -60.95 -40.23 27.62
N VAL A 672 -61.70 -39.48 26.80
CA VAL A 672 -63.16 -39.61 26.70
C VAL A 672 -63.56 -41.02 26.26
N ASN A 673 -62.92 -41.56 25.23
CA ASN A 673 -63.19 -42.91 24.73
C ASN A 673 -62.85 -44.00 25.77
N GLY A 674 -61.84 -43.78 26.61
CA GLY A 674 -61.45 -44.71 27.67
C GLY A 674 -62.31 -44.61 28.95
N SER A 675 -63.04 -43.50 29.11
CA SER A 675 -63.89 -43.27 30.27
C SER A 675 -65.14 -44.15 30.28
N VAL A 676 -65.64 -44.47 31.48
CA VAL A 676 -66.84 -45.29 31.67
C VAL A 676 -67.87 -44.51 32.48
N LEU A 677 -69.00 -44.18 31.86
CA LEU A 677 -70.17 -43.62 32.52
C LEU A 677 -71.09 -44.76 32.97
N ALA A 678 -71.31 -44.87 34.28
CA ALA A 678 -72.21 -45.86 34.88
C ALA A 678 -73.24 -45.16 35.77
N PHE A 679 -74.47 -45.69 35.77
CA PHE A 679 -75.55 -45.23 36.64
C PHE A 679 -75.92 -46.33 37.63
N ASP A 680 -75.91 -45.99 38.92
CA ASP A 680 -76.31 -46.89 40.01
C ASP A 680 -77.84 -46.88 40.19
N SER A 681 -78.46 -45.71 40.01
CA SER A 681 -79.91 -45.57 40.06
C SER A 681 -80.39 -44.37 39.25
N ILE A 682 -81.50 -44.53 38.54
CA ILE A 682 -82.21 -43.47 37.83
C ILE A 682 -83.64 -43.42 38.36
N THR A 683 -84.07 -42.29 38.88
CA THR A 683 -85.45 -42.08 39.37
C THR A 683 -86.17 -41.11 38.47
N ILE A 684 -87.23 -41.57 37.80
CA ILE A 684 -88.11 -40.72 36.99
C ILE A 684 -89.13 -40.03 37.89
N ASN A 685 -89.18 -38.71 37.84
CA ASN A 685 -90.03 -37.83 38.63
C ASN A 685 -90.94 -37.00 37.71
N ASN A 686 -92.21 -36.84 38.09
CA ASN A 686 -93.19 -35.99 37.41
C ASN A 686 -93.30 -36.24 35.88
N PRO A 687 -93.57 -37.47 35.42
CA PRO A 687 -93.66 -37.75 34.00
C PRO A 687 -94.88 -37.08 33.33
N THR A 688 -94.68 -36.61 32.11
CA THR A 688 -95.68 -36.05 31.18
C THR A 688 -95.56 -36.75 29.82
N GLU A 689 -96.50 -36.49 28.89
CA GLU A 689 -96.47 -37.07 27.52
C GLU A 689 -95.18 -36.77 26.73
N THR A 690 -94.49 -35.68 27.05
CA THR A 690 -93.34 -35.19 26.27
C THR A 690 -92.08 -34.95 27.10
N SER A 691 -92.14 -35.10 28.42
CA SER A 691 -90.99 -34.81 29.29
C SER A 691 -91.13 -35.39 30.69
N PHE A 692 -90.02 -35.50 31.40
CA PHE A 692 -89.98 -35.79 32.83
C PHE A 692 -88.73 -35.16 33.44
N THR A 693 -88.64 -35.18 34.78
CA THR A 693 -87.40 -34.86 35.49
C THR A 693 -86.79 -36.16 36.01
N THR A 694 -85.46 -36.26 36.05
CA THR A 694 -84.78 -37.46 36.55
C THR A 694 -83.74 -37.14 37.61
N ASP A 695 -83.70 -37.95 38.66
CA ASP A 695 -82.59 -37.98 39.59
C ASP A 695 -81.65 -39.13 39.18
N ILE A 696 -80.36 -38.84 39.03
CA ILE A 696 -79.37 -39.80 38.56
C ILE A 696 -78.27 -39.91 39.61
N LYS A 697 -78.06 -41.12 40.13
CA LYS A 697 -76.85 -41.49 40.87
C LYS A 697 -75.97 -42.38 40.03
N GLY A 698 -74.69 -42.08 39.98
CA GLY A 698 -73.73 -42.86 39.20
C GLY A 698 -72.32 -42.31 39.33
N ALA A 699 -71.45 -42.69 38.41
CA ALA A 699 -70.10 -42.17 38.32
C ALA A 699 -69.56 -42.19 36.89
N ILE A 700 -68.67 -41.26 36.59
CA ILE A 700 -67.77 -41.34 35.43
C ILE A 700 -66.42 -41.82 35.97
N THR A 701 -65.99 -43.02 35.59
CA THR A 701 -64.72 -43.60 36.02
C THR A 701 -63.72 -43.67 34.87
N LYS A 702 -62.44 -43.95 35.15
CA LYS A 702 -61.37 -44.04 34.15
C LYS A 702 -61.19 -42.78 33.28
N THR A 703 -61.37 -41.60 33.87
CA THR A 703 -61.21 -40.30 33.18
C THR A 703 -59.76 -39.92 32.90
N GLY A 704 -58.80 -40.77 33.28
CA GLY A 704 -57.37 -40.54 33.09
C GLY A 704 -56.70 -39.80 34.24
N PRO A 705 -55.41 -39.45 34.08
CA PRO A 705 -54.56 -38.91 35.15
C PRO A 705 -54.66 -37.38 35.31
N LEU A 706 -55.67 -36.75 34.69
CA LEU A 706 -55.87 -35.30 34.70
C LEU A 706 -57.15 -34.95 35.45
N ASP A 707 -57.10 -33.87 36.22
CA ASP A 707 -58.31 -33.20 36.67
C ASP A 707 -59.01 -32.56 35.46
N ALA A 708 -60.34 -32.64 35.40
CA ALA A 708 -61.10 -32.12 34.28
C ALA A 708 -62.45 -31.58 34.71
N GLU A 709 -62.87 -30.48 34.08
CA GLU A 709 -64.27 -30.06 34.05
C GLU A 709 -64.90 -30.55 32.74
N ILE A 710 -65.93 -31.38 32.85
CA ILE A 710 -66.66 -31.95 31.72
C ILE A 710 -67.93 -31.12 31.55
N LEU A 711 -68.00 -30.38 30.45
CA LEU A 711 -69.14 -29.52 30.11
C LEU A 711 -69.95 -30.16 28.98
N PHE A 712 -71.28 -30.01 29.06
CA PHE A 712 -72.21 -30.47 28.03
C PHE A 712 -72.87 -29.25 27.38
N PRO A 713 -72.23 -28.64 26.36
CA PRO A 713 -72.72 -27.40 25.77
C PRO A 713 -74.03 -27.57 24.99
N ASN A 714 -74.34 -28.81 24.57
CA ASN A 714 -75.58 -29.21 23.94
C ASN A 714 -76.25 -30.31 24.77
N PRO A 715 -77.59 -30.44 24.73
CA PRO A 715 -78.29 -31.57 25.35
C PRO A 715 -77.73 -32.91 24.87
N VAL A 716 -77.55 -33.84 25.82
CA VAL A 716 -77.11 -35.22 25.53
C VAL A 716 -78.31 -36.00 25.03
N THR A 717 -78.18 -36.65 23.87
CA THR A 717 -79.20 -37.54 23.33
C THR A 717 -79.09 -38.93 23.94
N VAL A 718 -80.17 -39.40 24.57
CA VAL A 718 -80.30 -40.78 25.03
C VAL A 718 -80.98 -41.59 23.94
N SER A 719 -80.40 -42.73 23.58
CA SER A 719 -80.91 -43.60 22.51
C SER A 719 -80.93 -45.06 22.94
N TYR A 720 -81.83 -45.83 22.36
CA TYR A 720 -81.95 -47.27 22.55
C TYR A 720 -82.15 -47.95 21.19
N ASN A 721 -81.36 -49.00 20.91
CA ASN A 721 -81.33 -49.69 19.62
C ASN A 721 -81.24 -48.75 18.39
N GLY A 722 -80.44 -47.68 18.51
CA GLY A 722 -80.22 -46.70 17.44
C GLY A 722 -81.35 -45.68 17.24
N LYS A 723 -82.45 -45.75 18.00
CA LYS A 723 -83.51 -44.74 18.00
C LYS A 723 -83.32 -43.76 19.16
N ALA A 724 -83.39 -42.45 18.88
CA ALA A 724 -83.32 -41.42 19.91
C ALA A 724 -84.59 -41.45 20.77
N LEU A 725 -84.42 -41.63 22.08
CA LEU A 725 -85.51 -41.64 23.06
C LEU A 725 -85.86 -40.22 23.50
N GLY A 726 -84.83 -39.39 23.68
CA GLY A 726 -84.98 -38.03 24.16
C GLY A 726 -83.64 -37.37 24.43
N THR A 727 -83.69 -36.14 24.94
CA THR A 727 -82.51 -35.35 25.27
C THR A 727 -82.54 -34.90 26.71
N MET A 728 -81.38 -34.84 27.36
CA MET A 728 -81.22 -34.33 28.72
C MET A 728 -80.06 -33.35 28.83
N MET A 729 -80.22 -32.33 29.67
CA MET A 729 -79.17 -31.34 29.91
C MET A 729 -78.34 -31.73 31.12
N MET A 730 -77.11 -32.20 30.88
CA MET A 730 -76.20 -32.57 31.95
C MET A 730 -75.51 -31.32 32.52
N PRO A 731 -75.42 -31.18 33.86
CA PRO A 731 -74.63 -30.11 34.46
C PRO A 731 -73.13 -30.35 34.25
N THR A 732 -72.31 -29.33 34.51
CA THR A 732 -70.86 -29.47 34.53
C THR A 732 -70.45 -30.49 35.60
N VAL A 733 -69.61 -31.46 35.22
CA VAL A 733 -69.11 -32.52 36.10
C VAL A 733 -67.61 -32.33 36.31
N LYS A 734 -67.15 -32.38 37.57
CA LYS A 734 -65.71 -32.30 37.90
C LYS A 734 -65.15 -33.70 38.09
N ALA A 735 -64.24 -34.12 37.22
CA ALA A 735 -63.50 -35.36 37.34
C ALA A 735 -62.16 -35.10 38.04
N ILE A 736 -61.84 -35.94 39.02
CA ILE A 736 -60.57 -35.94 39.74
C ILE A 736 -59.63 -36.97 39.09
N ALA A 737 -58.37 -36.61 38.91
CA ALA A 737 -57.34 -37.46 38.33
C ALA A 737 -57.34 -38.86 38.96
N ASN A 738 -57.35 -39.88 38.10
CA ASN A 738 -57.40 -41.32 38.43
C ASN A 738 -58.57 -41.79 39.32
N GLN A 739 -59.48 -40.91 39.73
CA GLN A 739 -60.64 -41.24 40.57
C GLN A 739 -61.96 -41.12 39.80
N GLY A 740 -62.04 -40.22 38.81
CA GLY A 740 -63.27 -39.96 38.08
C GLY A 740 -64.16 -38.93 38.77
N ALA A 741 -65.46 -38.96 38.49
CA ALA A 741 -66.46 -38.07 39.05
C ALA A 741 -67.65 -38.85 39.60
N ALA A 742 -68.06 -38.57 40.83
CA ALA A 742 -69.35 -39.02 41.34
C ALA A 742 -70.47 -38.16 40.77
N LEU A 743 -71.57 -38.79 40.36
CA LEU A 743 -72.78 -38.14 39.88
C LEU A 743 -73.88 -38.33 40.92
N ASP A 744 -74.36 -37.24 41.51
CA ASP A 744 -75.63 -37.19 42.27
C ASP A 744 -76.44 -36.01 41.74
N LEU A 745 -77.07 -36.23 40.59
CA LEU A 745 -77.79 -35.22 39.86
C LEU A 745 -79.26 -35.24 40.26
N LYS A 746 -79.82 -34.06 40.53
CA LYS A 746 -81.21 -33.90 40.99
C LYS A 746 -82.04 -33.09 40.01
N ASN A 747 -83.26 -33.54 39.76
CA ASN A 747 -84.24 -32.88 38.91
C ASN A 747 -83.72 -32.53 37.49
N VAL A 748 -82.92 -33.41 36.89
CA VAL A 748 -82.39 -33.19 35.53
C VAL A 748 -83.54 -33.28 34.52
N PRO A 749 -83.80 -32.24 33.71
CA PRO A 749 -84.87 -32.28 32.72
C PRO A 749 -84.55 -33.28 31.61
N PHE A 750 -85.52 -34.12 31.26
CA PHE A 750 -85.51 -35.01 30.11
C PHE A 750 -86.68 -34.69 29.19
N THR A 751 -86.41 -34.46 27.91
CA THR A 751 -87.42 -34.22 26.88
C THR A 751 -87.49 -35.42 25.95
N ILE A 752 -88.68 -36.01 25.79
CA ILE A 752 -88.93 -37.14 24.90
C ILE A 752 -88.92 -36.63 23.47
N ALA A 753 -88.07 -37.21 22.62
CA ALA A 753 -87.91 -36.81 21.22
C ALA A 753 -88.80 -37.62 20.27
N ASP A 754 -89.03 -38.90 20.58
CA ASP A 754 -89.89 -39.82 19.82
C ASP A 754 -90.72 -40.65 20.82
N SER A 755 -92.00 -40.30 20.96
CA SER A 755 -92.92 -40.96 21.89
C SER A 755 -93.12 -42.45 21.57
N ALA A 756 -93.06 -42.85 20.30
CA ALA A 756 -93.19 -44.25 19.91
C ALA A 756 -91.94 -45.06 20.30
N ALA A 757 -90.75 -44.52 20.02
CA ALA A 757 -89.49 -45.15 20.44
C ALA A 757 -89.36 -45.21 21.98
N PHE A 758 -89.82 -44.19 22.69
CA PHE A 758 -89.84 -44.17 24.16
C PHE A 758 -90.81 -45.20 24.74
N ALA A 759 -91.98 -45.38 24.13
CA ALA A 759 -92.95 -46.41 24.51
C ALA A 759 -92.39 -47.83 24.26
N ASP A 760 -91.72 -48.06 23.13
CA ASP A 760 -91.04 -49.32 22.80
C ASP A 760 -89.95 -49.64 23.85
N PHE A 761 -89.10 -48.65 24.17
CA PHE A 761 -88.07 -48.78 25.21
C PHE A 761 -88.67 -49.07 26.59
N THR A 762 -89.69 -48.32 27.00
CA THR A 762 -90.36 -48.51 28.30
C THR A 762 -90.99 -49.90 28.40
N SER A 763 -91.64 -50.35 27.33
CA SER A 763 -92.22 -51.70 27.25
C SER A 763 -91.14 -52.78 27.33
N PHE A 764 -89.99 -52.59 26.67
CA PHE A 764 -88.86 -53.49 26.78
C PHE A 764 -88.31 -53.54 28.22
N ALA A 765 -88.06 -52.38 28.83
CA ALA A 765 -87.47 -52.25 30.16
C ALA A 765 -88.37 -52.81 31.28
N LEU A 766 -89.70 -52.74 31.12
CA LEU A 766 -90.64 -53.32 32.09
C LEU A 766 -90.74 -54.85 32.02
N ASN A 767 -90.35 -55.47 30.90
CA ASN A 767 -90.54 -56.90 30.64
C ASN A 767 -89.24 -57.71 30.61
N ASN A 768 -88.08 -57.09 30.83
CA ASN A 768 -86.77 -57.75 30.87
C ASN A 768 -86.05 -57.35 32.16
N GLU A 769 -85.51 -58.34 32.89
CA GLU A 769 -84.62 -58.14 34.05
C GLU A 769 -83.16 -57.94 33.63
#